data_AF-S7Q641-F1
#
_entry.id   AF-S7Q641-F1
#
_cell.length_a   1.000
_cell.length_b   1.000
_cell.length_c   1.000
_cell.angle_alpha   90.00
_cell.angle_beta   90.00
_cell.angle_gamma   90.00
#
_symmetry.space_group_name_H-M   'P 1'
#
loop_
_entity.id
_entity.type
_entity.pdbx_description
1 polymer ?
#
loop_
_entity_poly.entity_id
_entity_poly.type
_entity_poly.pdbx_seq_one_letter_code
_entity_poly.pdbx_strand_id
1 'polypeptide(L)'
;NSFVLTKQFATLGQKPAIHTFLKKRIYHADEKLEDGAWHISIPMSANDKIKEIRGNQVTFQDCFVANILFLLGFPWFTIPEVPGFLPISSPLGSQLMIAWDTCVPASIVLVADMETFQTNDSFHTWTRIRVPPNILTDEERSNVSDVNLSRDGIFFLINGILYLKSSTRFAKLGSKENLPEGEIIGIKTRKWCWHSYLAKANKRSSMAIWTKNELYLGYAHLKFVKIIDTKRLGEILHIIPTATLTIHNIEYTAHPLELGLLLNICVTCNVMKKIHLVIYNEDSGQWVHKDFSLNVTIDSVITPYFLYSSIPELIVWDKHRIYYFYDNFTTTGVLQTPTEFGNLSKLSHDSIIHTTFIDYFGNILVKMENNILFHSKINIRDAVKLPLWTNTLTKSALFWNLFNEINFVHVLGNGTLYVQEYPTSLEVQSITFKTKEKCPFVTFHTNIYHVFYILDKGENLSGWAQIVYPENNGLYIIVEPYGPKLLKEKYSVNYEIASGFCTKTLLLTFFQTVNYEAVDDYYKKQYQNTGLMLMQVRPSEYSKACPIPPKRVKYSWRKYGCPLKFDFKEKFHPLLQLYNKNGFIKDVDANFIVWEIHGRNDYTYNLTMQKSGCLNEAQTWDKMITLNKNRSLEDVWGPENYKHCFSYGIGKPGDLSQPYEIINKSNRNHLVWPLPHTGMYVFRVKILDPNYRESVVLGSTDFLEDEVEKIVEELGKEYKGNAYHLMHKNCNHFSSALSEILCGKEIPRWINRLAYFSSCIPFLQSCLPKEWLTPAALQSSVSQELQGELEEAEDAVASAAAAAGSRPGRHTKL
;
A
#
# COMPACT_ATOMS: atom_id res chain seq x y z
N ASN A 1 -9.29 -29.50 3.56
CA ASN A 1 -8.16 -28.93 2.80
C ASN A 1 -7.29 -27.95 3.60
N SER A 2 -7.83 -27.01 4.39
CA SER A 2 -6.99 -26.01 5.11
C SER A 2 -6.03 -26.59 6.16
N PHE A 3 -6.44 -27.60 6.94
CA PHE A 3 -5.56 -28.24 7.94
C PHE A 3 -4.36 -28.98 7.31
N VAL A 4 -4.55 -29.56 6.12
CA VAL A 4 -3.47 -30.21 5.36
C VAL A 4 -2.45 -29.17 4.90
N LEU A 5 -2.93 -28.05 4.35
CA LEU A 5 -2.09 -26.92 3.96
C LEU A 5 -1.34 -26.34 5.16
N THR A 6 -1.99 -26.21 6.31
CA THR A 6 -1.36 -25.70 7.55
C THR A 6 -0.21 -26.59 8.00
N LYS A 7 -0.38 -27.91 8.00
CA LYS A 7 0.71 -28.86 8.30
C LYS A 7 1.84 -28.79 7.26
N GLN A 8 1.53 -28.63 5.99
CA GLN A 8 2.54 -28.44 4.95
C GLN A 8 3.32 -27.14 5.16
N PHE A 9 2.65 -26.03 5.42
CA PHE A 9 3.29 -24.76 5.72
C PHE A 9 4.18 -24.85 6.98
N ALA A 10 3.71 -25.52 8.04
CA ALA A 10 4.52 -25.75 9.24
C ALA A 10 5.79 -26.57 8.92
N THR A 11 5.68 -27.59 8.08
CA THR A 11 6.83 -28.39 7.61
C THR A 11 7.81 -27.55 6.79
N LEU A 12 7.31 -26.57 6.04
CA LEU A 12 8.11 -25.63 5.25
C LEU A 12 8.77 -24.53 6.12
N GLY A 13 8.60 -24.56 7.44
CA GLY A 13 9.17 -23.60 8.38
C GLY A 13 8.27 -22.39 8.68
N GLN A 14 6.99 -22.45 8.29
CA GLN A 14 6.07 -21.35 8.54
C GLN A 14 5.76 -21.26 10.03
N LYS A 15 5.79 -20.03 10.56
CA LYS A 15 5.37 -19.73 11.93
C LYS A 15 4.68 -18.37 11.94
N PRO A 16 3.33 -18.33 11.94
CA PRO A 16 2.61 -17.07 11.96
C PRO A 16 2.68 -16.38 13.33
N ALA A 17 2.71 -15.06 13.31
CA ALA A 17 2.55 -14.16 14.42
C ALA A 17 1.61 -13.02 14.00
N ILE A 18 0.92 -12.41 14.98
CA ILE A 18 -0.02 -11.33 14.73
C ILE A 18 0.57 -10.01 15.23
N HIS A 19 0.67 -9.06 14.31
CA HIS A 19 1.17 -7.72 14.56
C HIS A 19 0.02 -6.73 14.67
N THR A 20 0.11 -5.76 15.58
CA THR A 20 -0.89 -4.70 15.71
C THR A 20 -0.35 -3.35 15.26
N PHE A 21 -1.20 -2.53 14.63
CA PHE A 21 -0.77 -1.29 14.00
C PHE A 21 -0.56 -0.14 14.98
N LEU A 22 -1.54 0.13 15.84
CA LEU A 22 -1.51 1.29 16.74
C LEU A 22 -0.59 1.06 17.93
N LYS A 23 -0.67 -0.12 18.57
CA LYS A 23 0.16 -0.43 19.76
C LYS A 23 1.48 -1.10 19.43
N LYS A 24 1.75 -1.44 18.16
CA LYS A 24 2.98 -2.09 17.68
C LYS A 24 3.33 -3.37 18.48
N ARG A 25 2.33 -4.14 18.90
CA ARG A 25 2.52 -5.40 19.65
C ARG A 25 2.61 -6.59 18.70
N ILE A 26 3.28 -7.65 19.14
CA ILE A 26 3.43 -8.91 18.41
C ILE A 26 2.90 -10.03 19.31
N TYR A 27 2.07 -10.92 18.75
CA TYR A 27 1.53 -12.11 19.42
C TYR A 27 1.97 -13.33 18.63
N HIS A 28 2.70 -14.24 19.26
CA HIS A 28 3.26 -15.42 18.58
C HIS A 28 2.32 -16.62 18.69
N ALA A 29 2.38 -17.51 17.71
CA ALA A 29 1.73 -18.81 17.78
C ALA A 29 2.37 -19.72 18.82
N ASP A 30 1.52 -20.59 19.39
CA ASP A 30 1.93 -21.67 20.28
C ASP A 30 2.97 -22.57 19.59
N GLU A 31 3.88 -23.15 20.39
CA GLU A 31 5.01 -23.91 19.85
C GLU A 31 4.58 -25.20 19.12
N LYS A 32 3.44 -25.76 19.51
CA LYS A 32 2.85 -26.95 18.91
C LYS A 32 1.57 -26.58 18.18
N LEU A 33 1.34 -27.24 17.04
CA LEU A 33 0.06 -27.19 16.37
C LEU A 33 -0.98 -27.95 17.21
N GLU A 34 -2.10 -27.31 17.49
CA GLU A 34 -3.28 -27.95 18.08
C GLU A 34 -4.25 -28.31 16.95
N ASP A 35 -4.69 -29.56 16.87
CA ASP A 35 -5.56 -30.09 15.81
C ASP A 35 -5.08 -29.81 14.37
N GLY A 36 -3.78 -29.60 14.19
CA GLY A 36 -3.18 -29.28 12.89
C GLY A 36 -3.32 -27.82 12.47
N ALA A 37 -3.60 -26.90 13.40
CA ALA A 37 -3.60 -25.46 13.21
C ALA A 37 -2.69 -24.73 14.21
N TRP A 38 -2.21 -23.54 13.83
CA TRP A 38 -1.56 -22.64 14.79
C TRP A 38 -2.61 -21.92 15.62
N HIS A 39 -2.39 -21.88 16.92
CA HIS A 39 -3.23 -21.15 17.84
C HIS A 39 -2.48 -19.90 18.34
N ILE A 40 -3.17 -18.75 18.35
CA ILE A 40 -2.65 -17.45 18.83
C ILE A 40 -3.73 -16.79 19.67
N SER A 41 -3.44 -16.58 20.95
CA SER A 41 -4.33 -15.83 21.85
C SER A 41 -4.04 -14.33 21.79
N ILE A 42 -5.05 -13.53 21.43
CA ILE A 42 -4.91 -12.08 21.29
C ILE A 42 -5.90 -11.38 22.22
N PRO A 43 -5.47 -10.41 23.03
CA PRO A 43 -6.39 -9.60 23.81
C PRO A 43 -7.22 -8.73 22.87
N MET A 44 -8.55 -8.83 23.00
CA MET A 44 -9.47 -7.96 22.27
C MET A 44 -9.33 -6.54 22.79
N SER A 45 -9.32 -5.56 21.90
CA SER A 45 -9.11 -4.15 22.26
C SER A 45 -10.05 -3.27 21.44
N ALA A 46 -10.72 -2.34 22.12
CA ALA A 46 -11.60 -1.36 21.46
C ALA A 46 -10.80 -0.40 20.56
N ASN A 47 -9.54 -0.16 20.89
CA ASN A 47 -8.56 0.61 20.13
C ASN A 47 -7.52 -0.38 19.58
N ASP A 48 -7.04 -0.26 18.34
CA ASP A 48 -6.07 -1.17 17.69
C ASP A 48 -6.67 -2.46 17.05
N LYS A 49 -7.68 -2.24 16.20
CA LYS A 49 -8.44 -3.30 15.53
C LYS A 49 -7.79 -3.83 14.26
N ILE A 50 -7.00 -3.02 13.57
CA ILE A 50 -6.28 -3.46 12.37
C ILE A 50 -5.08 -4.28 12.81
N LYS A 51 -5.01 -5.52 12.32
CA LYS A 51 -3.96 -6.48 12.64
C LYS A 51 -3.42 -7.09 11.36
N GLU A 52 -2.21 -7.61 11.43
CA GLU A 52 -1.54 -8.27 10.32
C GLU A 52 -1.04 -9.64 10.77
N ILE A 53 -1.42 -10.68 10.06
CA ILE A 53 -0.80 -12.00 10.18
C ILE A 53 0.50 -11.96 9.37
N ARG A 54 1.62 -12.14 10.05
CA ARG A 54 2.96 -12.23 9.44
C ARG A 54 3.55 -13.58 9.77
N GLY A 55 4.00 -14.30 8.76
CA GLY A 55 4.73 -15.56 8.93
C GLY A 55 6.20 -15.41 8.60
N ASN A 56 6.99 -16.39 9.01
CA ASN A 56 8.28 -16.64 8.40
C ASN A 56 8.12 -16.74 6.87
N GLN A 57 9.16 -16.29 6.15
CA GLN A 57 9.15 -16.39 4.70
C GLN A 57 9.34 -17.84 4.29
N VAL A 58 8.26 -18.46 3.83
CA VAL A 58 8.28 -19.79 3.23
C VAL A 58 7.63 -19.75 1.86
N THR A 59 8.10 -20.62 0.97
CA THR A 59 7.55 -20.81 -0.36
C THR A 59 6.67 -22.05 -0.40
N PHE A 60 5.52 -21.97 -1.05
CA PHE A 60 4.63 -23.08 -1.34
C PHE A 60 4.22 -22.99 -2.80
N GLN A 61 4.47 -24.05 -3.57
CA GLN A 61 4.28 -24.05 -5.03
C GLN A 61 4.94 -22.83 -5.70
N ASP A 62 6.21 -22.58 -5.36
CA ASP A 62 7.03 -21.47 -5.87
C ASP A 62 6.52 -20.06 -5.57
N CYS A 63 5.53 -19.94 -4.67
CA CYS A 63 4.98 -18.67 -4.22
C CYS A 63 5.23 -18.46 -2.72
N PHE A 64 5.74 -17.29 -2.34
CA PHE A 64 5.84 -16.93 -0.92
C PHE A 64 4.44 -16.67 -0.34
N VAL A 65 4.18 -17.22 0.84
CA VAL A 65 2.99 -16.88 1.63
C VAL A 65 3.00 -15.36 1.91
N ALA A 66 1.90 -14.67 1.60
CA ALA A 66 1.77 -13.23 1.82
C ALA A 66 1.30 -12.93 3.25
N ASN A 67 1.70 -11.79 3.79
CA ASN A 67 1.08 -11.27 5.01
C ASN A 67 -0.38 -10.91 4.72
N ILE A 68 -1.24 -11.06 5.71
CA ILE A 68 -2.68 -10.81 5.57
C ILE A 68 -3.11 -9.78 6.61
N LEU A 69 -3.75 -8.71 6.15
CA LEU A 69 -4.39 -7.72 7.01
C LEU A 69 -5.81 -8.17 7.34
N PHE A 70 -6.21 -7.95 8.58
CA PHE A 70 -7.56 -8.23 9.03
C PHE A 70 -7.96 -7.29 10.17
N LEU A 71 -9.26 -7.09 10.30
CA LEU A 71 -9.86 -6.28 11.34
C LEU A 71 -10.40 -7.20 12.43
N LEU A 72 -9.81 -7.12 13.62
CA LEU A 72 -10.27 -7.82 14.81
C LEU A 72 -10.58 -6.81 15.92
N GLY A 73 -11.86 -6.41 15.97
CA GLY A 73 -12.42 -5.57 17.02
C GLY A 73 -13.04 -6.37 18.15
N PHE A 74 -13.52 -5.69 19.20
CA PHE A 74 -14.30 -6.31 20.27
C PHE A 74 -15.67 -6.77 19.71
N PRO A 75 -15.96 -8.08 19.65
CA PRO A 75 -17.15 -8.63 19.05
C PRO A 75 -18.31 -8.36 19.99
N TRP A 76 -19.49 -8.16 19.43
CA TRP A 76 -20.68 -8.06 20.24
C TRP A 76 -21.21 -9.47 20.51
N PHE A 77 -21.67 -9.69 21.73
CA PHE A 77 -22.30 -10.95 22.07
C PHE A 77 -23.57 -11.11 21.23
N THR A 78 -23.77 -12.31 20.68
CA THR A 78 -25.00 -12.67 20.02
C THR A 78 -26.12 -12.80 21.04
N ILE A 79 -27.32 -12.36 20.67
CA ILE A 79 -28.54 -12.51 21.47
C ILE A 79 -28.96 -13.99 21.44
N PRO A 80 -29.03 -14.70 22.58
CA PRO A 80 -29.35 -16.13 22.56
C PRO A 80 -30.75 -16.39 22.04
N GLU A 81 -30.93 -17.55 21.37
CA GLU A 81 -32.25 -18.04 20.98
C GLU A 81 -33.00 -18.51 22.23
N VAL A 82 -34.17 -17.92 22.50
CA VAL A 82 -35.00 -18.27 23.66
C VAL A 82 -36.12 -19.22 23.21
N PRO A 83 -36.28 -20.40 23.82
CA PRO A 83 -37.37 -21.31 23.50
C PRO A 83 -38.75 -20.66 23.64
N GLY A 84 -39.64 -20.90 22.68
CA GLY A 84 -41.00 -20.34 22.66
C GLY A 84 -41.11 -18.91 22.11
N PHE A 85 -40.00 -18.25 21.79
CA PHE A 85 -40.04 -16.96 21.08
C PHE A 85 -40.31 -17.18 19.59
N LEU A 86 -40.88 -16.16 18.94
CA LEU A 86 -41.40 -16.24 17.57
C LEU A 86 -40.44 -15.55 16.55
N PRO A 87 -40.40 -15.99 15.29
CA PRO A 87 -39.46 -15.51 14.26
C PRO A 87 -39.80 -14.11 13.75
N ILE A 88 -38.86 -13.17 13.76
CA ILE A 88 -39.09 -11.83 13.17
C ILE A 88 -38.51 -11.81 11.76
N SER A 89 -39.24 -11.27 10.79
CA SER A 89 -38.88 -11.35 9.36
C SER A 89 -39.33 -10.13 8.56
N SER A 90 -38.79 -10.00 7.35
CA SER A 90 -39.32 -9.06 6.35
C SER A 90 -40.58 -9.62 5.69
N PRO A 91 -41.32 -8.80 4.92
CA PRO A 91 -42.45 -9.28 4.13
C PRO A 91 -42.09 -10.42 3.19
N LEU A 92 -43.07 -11.28 2.90
CA LEU A 92 -42.90 -12.41 2.00
C LEU A 92 -42.41 -11.94 0.62
N GLY A 93 -41.36 -12.58 0.10
CA GLY A 93 -40.78 -12.25 -1.20
C GLY A 93 -39.76 -11.09 -1.17
N SER A 94 -39.59 -10.38 -0.06
CA SER A 94 -38.59 -9.31 0.06
C SER A 94 -37.16 -9.82 -0.14
N GLN A 95 -36.30 -8.96 -0.67
CA GLN A 95 -34.85 -9.19 -0.70
C GLN A 95 -34.25 -9.15 0.70
N LEU A 96 -33.05 -9.72 0.85
CA LEU A 96 -32.35 -9.73 2.13
C LEU A 96 -31.97 -8.30 2.56
N MET A 97 -32.25 -7.95 3.81
CA MET A 97 -31.75 -6.75 4.45
C MET A 97 -30.60 -7.12 5.37
N ILE A 98 -29.54 -6.32 5.36
CA ILE A 98 -28.31 -6.61 6.09
C ILE A 98 -27.81 -5.35 6.80
N ALA A 99 -27.42 -5.49 8.05
CA ALA A 99 -26.89 -4.39 8.86
C ALA A 99 -25.72 -4.85 9.73
N TRP A 100 -24.71 -3.99 9.84
CA TRP A 100 -23.57 -4.17 10.72
C TRP A 100 -23.12 -2.81 11.24
N ASP A 101 -22.43 -2.81 12.36
CA ASP A 101 -21.71 -1.63 12.83
C ASP A 101 -20.37 -1.54 12.10
N THR A 102 -20.06 -0.39 11.53
CA THR A 102 -18.89 -0.22 10.66
C THR A 102 -17.56 -0.32 11.40
N CYS A 103 -17.60 -0.24 12.73
CA CYS A 103 -16.47 -0.48 13.61
C CYS A 103 -16.37 -1.94 14.09
N VAL A 104 -17.36 -2.79 13.79
CA VAL A 104 -17.43 -4.21 14.15
C VAL A 104 -18.05 -5.00 12.97
N PRO A 105 -17.43 -5.03 11.78
CA PRO A 105 -17.99 -5.61 10.56
C PRO A 105 -18.26 -7.12 10.65
N ALA A 106 -17.66 -7.81 11.63
CA ALA A 106 -17.94 -9.22 11.90
C ALA A 106 -19.30 -9.47 12.55
N SER A 107 -19.86 -8.45 13.22
CA SER A 107 -21.17 -8.50 13.86
C SER A 107 -22.23 -8.02 12.89
N ILE A 108 -23.05 -8.94 12.40
CA ILE A 108 -23.98 -8.70 11.30
C ILE A 108 -25.36 -9.24 11.68
N VAL A 109 -26.40 -8.52 11.31
CA VAL A 109 -27.80 -8.95 11.33
C VAL A 109 -28.29 -9.04 9.89
N LEU A 110 -28.90 -10.17 9.55
CA LEU A 110 -29.47 -10.47 8.24
C LEU A 110 -30.96 -10.80 8.41
N VAL A 111 -31.83 -9.97 7.86
CA VAL A 111 -33.27 -10.18 7.86
C VAL A 111 -33.68 -10.79 6.52
N ALA A 112 -34.25 -11.98 6.56
CA ALA A 112 -34.92 -12.62 5.43
C ALA A 112 -36.44 -12.60 5.64
N ASP A 113 -37.20 -13.04 4.65
CA ASP A 113 -38.66 -13.08 4.71
C ASP A 113 -39.23 -14.24 5.54
N MET A 114 -38.36 -15.15 5.97
CA MET A 114 -38.71 -16.29 6.80
C MET A 114 -38.18 -16.21 8.24
N GLU A 115 -37.05 -15.53 8.44
CA GLU A 115 -36.33 -15.51 9.73
C GLU A 115 -35.29 -14.39 9.73
N THR A 116 -34.87 -13.96 10.92
CA THR A 116 -33.74 -13.05 11.10
C THR A 116 -32.56 -13.78 11.73
N PHE A 117 -31.37 -13.57 11.17
CA PHE A 117 -30.13 -14.20 11.58
C PHE A 117 -29.15 -13.16 12.13
N GLN A 118 -28.26 -13.58 13.01
CA GLN A 118 -27.11 -12.80 13.43
C GLN A 118 -25.85 -13.65 13.53
N THR A 119 -24.72 -12.98 13.42
CA THR A 119 -23.37 -13.53 13.59
C THR A 119 -22.50 -12.50 14.31
N ASN A 120 -21.43 -12.96 14.96
CA ASN A 120 -20.35 -12.12 15.47
C ASN A 120 -18.98 -12.49 14.86
N ASP A 121 -18.97 -13.37 13.85
CA ASP A 121 -17.81 -13.96 13.21
C ASP A 121 -17.97 -14.03 11.68
N SER A 122 -18.63 -13.04 11.07
CA SER A 122 -18.79 -12.97 9.60
C SER A 122 -19.50 -14.20 8.99
N PHE A 123 -20.50 -14.73 9.69
CA PHE A 123 -21.31 -15.90 9.32
C PHE A 123 -20.56 -17.23 9.26
N HIS A 124 -19.38 -17.35 9.90
CA HIS A 124 -18.80 -18.66 10.18
C HIS A 124 -19.71 -19.47 11.09
N THR A 125 -20.32 -18.82 12.08
CA THR A 125 -21.44 -19.31 12.87
C THR A 125 -22.56 -18.28 12.91
N TRP A 126 -23.78 -18.73 13.16
CA TRP A 126 -24.93 -17.84 13.26
C TRP A 126 -26.00 -18.39 14.19
N THR A 127 -26.86 -17.48 14.65
CA THR A 127 -28.01 -17.77 15.50
C THR A 127 -29.25 -17.04 14.98
N ARG A 128 -30.44 -17.46 15.40
CA ARG A 128 -31.71 -16.83 15.01
C ARG A 128 -32.12 -15.79 16.03
N ILE A 129 -32.64 -14.66 15.55
CA ILE A 129 -33.21 -13.62 16.39
C ILE A 129 -34.71 -13.82 16.47
N ARG A 130 -35.20 -14.01 17.70
CA ARG A 130 -36.62 -14.20 17.97
C ARG A 130 -37.13 -13.23 19.01
N VAL A 131 -38.42 -12.97 18.98
CA VAL A 131 -39.11 -12.00 19.84
C VAL A 131 -40.13 -12.69 20.75
N PRO A 132 -40.39 -12.18 21.96
CA PRO A 132 -41.37 -12.78 22.86
C PRO A 132 -42.77 -12.86 22.22
N PRO A 133 -43.55 -13.92 22.50
CA PRO A 133 -44.94 -13.98 22.08
C PRO A 133 -45.76 -12.85 22.73
N ASN A 134 -46.85 -12.44 22.07
CA ASN A 134 -47.82 -11.44 22.53
C ASN A 134 -47.37 -9.96 22.52
N ILE A 135 -46.13 -9.63 22.13
CA ILE A 135 -45.71 -8.22 21.98
C ILE A 135 -46.09 -7.67 20.60
N LEU A 136 -45.95 -8.49 19.57
CA LEU A 136 -46.28 -8.17 18.18
C LEU A 136 -47.28 -9.20 17.65
N THR A 137 -48.21 -8.75 16.81
CA THR A 137 -49.06 -9.62 16.00
C THR A 137 -48.23 -10.33 14.92
N ASP A 138 -48.74 -11.43 14.35
CA ASP A 138 -48.01 -12.14 13.28
C ASP A 138 -47.76 -11.26 12.05
N GLU A 139 -48.72 -10.41 11.71
CA GLU A 139 -48.58 -9.44 10.62
C GLU A 139 -47.43 -8.46 10.90
N GLU A 140 -47.37 -7.87 12.10
CA GLU A 140 -46.28 -6.97 12.49
C GLU A 140 -44.92 -7.67 12.52
N ARG A 141 -44.83 -8.90 13.03
CA ARG A 141 -43.57 -9.66 13.11
C ARG A 141 -42.97 -9.95 11.74
N SER A 142 -43.82 -10.03 10.71
CA SER A 142 -43.43 -10.29 9.32
C SER A 142 -43.30 -9.01 8.47
N ASN A 143 -43.31 -7.83 9.09
CA ASN A 143 -43.28 -6.55 8.38
C ASN A 143 -42.10 -5.64 8.78
N VAL A 144 -40.91 -6.22 8.98
CA VAL A 144 -39.68 -5.43 9.14
C VAL A 144 -39.36 -4.70 7.83
N SER A 145 -39.22 -3.38 7.89
CA SER A 145 -38.90 -2.53 6.73
C SER A 145 -37.47 -1.98 6.73
N ASP A 146 -36.82 -1.89 7.89
CA ASP A 146 -35.42 -1.50 8.03
C ASP A 146 -34.83 -2.11 9.31
N VAL A 147 -33.52 -2.36 9.30
CA VAL A 147 -32.77 -2.92 10.43
C VAL A 147 -31.45 -2.19 10.61
N ASN A 148 -31.11 -1.84 11.84
CA ASN A 148 -29.81 -1.25 12.18
C ASN A 148 -29.22 -1.92 13.42
N LEU A 149 -27.89 -1.97 13.48
CA LEU A 149 -27.15 -2.58 14.57
C LEU A 149 -26.36 -1.50 15.31
N SER A 150 -26.46 -1.45 16.64
CA SER A 150 -25.64 -0.57 17.48
C SER A 150 -25.30 -1.23 18.82
N ARG A 151 -24.45 -0.59 19.63
CA ARG A 151 -24.01 -1.16 20.92
C ARG A 151 -25.15 -1.46 21.88
N ASP A 152 -26.26 -0.74 21.76
CA ASP A 152 -27.43 -0.95 22.62
C ASP A 152 -28.29 -2.16 22.20
N GLY A 153 -28.11 -2.67 20.97
CA GLY A 153 -28.83 -3.82 20.43
C GLY A 153 -29.22 -3.66 18.96
N ILE A 154 -30.23 -4.42 18.56
CA ILE A 154 -30.75 -4.48 17.19
C ILE A 154 -32.03 -3.67 17.12
N PHE A 155 -32.07 -2.75 16.16
CA PHE A 155 -33.19 -1.84 15.95
C PHE A 155 -33.97 -2.32 14.74
N PHE A 156 -35.26 -2.60 14.93
CA PHE A 156 -36.20 -2.99 13.89
C PHE A 156 -37.19 -1.88 13.66
N LEU A 157 -37.33 -1.43 12.41
CA LEU A 157 -38.42 -0.54 12.00
C LEU A 157 -39.58 -1.39 11.48
N ILE A 158 -40.74 -1.28 12.14
CA ILE A 158 -41.94 -2.07 11.82
C ILE A 158 -43.13 -1.10 11.84
N ASN A 159 -43.86 -0.98 10.74
CA ASN A 159 -45.06 -0.12 10.63
C ASN A 159 -44.84 1.33 11.12
N GLY A 160 -43.64 1.89 10.89
CA GLY A 160 -43.29 3.24 11.30
C GLY A 160 -42.97 3.40 12.80
N ILE A 161 -42.80 2.29 13.52
CA ILE A 161 -42.44 2.23 14.94
C ILE A 161 -41.08 1.56 15.09
N LEU A 162 -40.25 2.10 15.98
CA LEU A 162 -38.92 1.57 16.26
C LEU A 162 -38.94 0.61 17.46
N TYR A 163 -38.45 -0.61 17.25
CA TYR A 163 -38.31 -1.63 18.28
C TYR A 163 -36.84 -1.96 18.54
N LEU A 164 -36.48 -2.13 19.81
CA LEU A 164 -35.15 -2.54 20.24
C LEU A 164 -35.18 -3.99 20.74
N LYS A 165 -34.37 -4.85 20.13
CA LYS A 165 -34.00 -6.16 20.67
C LYS A 165 -32.60 -6.08 21.28
N SER A 166 -32.52 -6.31 22.58
CA SER A 166 -31.27 -6.45 23.35
C SER A 166 -31.15 -7.88 23.91
N SER A 167 -30.06 -8.18 24.62
CA SER A 167 -29.88 -9.47 25.30
C SER A 167 -30.95 -9.73 26.37
N THR A 168 -31.47 -8.68 27.02
CA THR A 168 -32.38 -8.82 28.17
C THR A 168 -33.84 -8.51 27.85
N ARG A 169 -34.12 -7.73 26.81
CA ARG A 169 -35.50 -7.30 26.48
C ARG A 169 -35.75 -7.08 25.00
N PHE A 170 -37.03 -7.14 24.63
CA PHE A 170 -37.58 -6.60 23.38
C PHE A 170 -38.54 -5.46 23.76
N ALA A 171 -38.32 -4.25 23.23
CA ALA A 171 -39.07 -3.07 23.66
C ALA A 171 -39.44 -2.16 22.50
N LYS A 172 -40.70 -1.68 22.50
CA LYS A 172 -41.14 -0.55 21.70
C LYS A 172 -40.47 0.73 22.22
N LEU A 173 -39.84 1.49 21.33
CA LEU A 173 -39.31 2.82 21.65
C LEU A 173 -40.34 3.88 21.22
N GLY A 174 -40.44 4.97 21.99
CA GLY A 174 -41.41 6.03 21.72
C GLY A 174 -41.19 7.25 22.60
N SER A 175 -42.29 7.81 23.10
CA SER A 175 -42.27 9.07 23.86
C SER A 175 -41.37 9.04 25.10
N LYS A 176 -41.26 7.88 25.76
CA LYS A 176 -40.36 7.68 26.92
C LYS A 176 -38.90 7.94 26.61
N GLU A 177 -38.48 7.68 25.37
CA GLU A 177 -37.13 7.88 24.89
C GLU A 177 -36.96 9.18 24.07
N ASN A 178 -37.96 10.09 24.09
CA ASN A 178 -38.05 11.28 23.24
C ASN A 178 -38.11 10.97 21.74
N LEU A 179 -38.77 9.87 21.36
CA LEU A 179 -39.08 9.51 19.98
C LEU A 179 -40.60 9.61 19.73
N PRO A 180 -41.03 9.78 18.47
CA PRO A 180 -42.44 9.74 18.13
C PRO A 180 -43.01 8.32 18.32
N GLU A 181 -44.30 8.21 18.62
CA GLU A 181 -44.99 6.92 18.82
C GLU A 181 -45.23 6.14 17.51
N GLY A 182 -44.96 6.75 16.36
CA GLY A 182 -45.14 6.22 15.01
C GLY A 182 -44.56 7.17 13.94
N GLU A 183 -44.87 6.91 12.66
CA GLU A 183 -44.48 7.73 11.49
C GLU A 183 -42.96 7.84 11.24
N ILE A 184 -42.15 7.00 11.88
CA ILE A 184 -40.72 6.91 11.59
C ILE A 184 -40.57 6.28 10.20
N ILE A 185 -39.94 7.00 9.28
CA ILE A 185 -39.76 6.54 7.90
C ILE A 185 -38.34 6.04 7.62
N GLY A 186 -37.40 6.27 8.54
CA GLY A 186 -36.05 5.76 8.39
C GLY A 186 -35.17 5.89 9.63
N ILE A 187 -34.14 5.04 9.63
CA ILE A 187 -33.12 4.94 10.66
C ILE A 187 -31.77 4.72 9.97
N LYS A 188 -30.71 5.37 10.49
CA LYS A 188 -29.37 5.21 9.95
C LYS A 188 -28.32 5.27 11.04
N THR A 189 -27.37 4.36 10.99
CA THR A 189 -26.15 4.36 11.81
C THR A 189 -24.95 4.82 10.99
N ARG A 190 -23.86 5.20 11.66
CA ARG A 190 -22.67 5.70 10.98
C ARG A 190 -22.00 4.66 10.09
N LYS A 191 -21.70 5.05 8.84
CA LYS A 191 -21.05 4.20 7.82
C LYS A 191 -19.53 4.13 7.90
N TRP A 192 -18.87 5.10 8.53
CA TRP A 192 -17.41 5.15 8.58
C TRP A 192 -16.90 5.08 10.01
N CYS A 193 -15.93 4.19 10.22
CA CYS A 193 -15.44 3.91 11.55
C CYS A 193 -14.31 4.85 12.00
N TRP A 194 -14.67 5.82 12.83
CA TRP A 194 -13.73 6.79 13.40
C TRP A 194 -13.44 6.49 14.87
N HIS A 195 -12.20 6.09 15.16
CA HIS A 195 -11.75 5.65 16.49
C HIS A 195 -11.21 6.80 17.36
N SER A 196 -10.74 7.88 16.74
CA SER A 196 -10.17 9.03 17.44
C SER A 196 -10.55 10.29 16.67
N TYR A 197 -11.21 11.23 17.34
CA TYR A 197 -11.57 12.54 16.80
C TYR A 197 -11.70 13.48 17.99
N LEU A 198 -11.33 14.75 17.80
CA LEU A 198 -11.51 15.79 18.82
C LEU A 198 -12.86 16.46 18.60
N ALA A 199 -13.75 16.37 19.59
CA ALA A 199 -15.01 17.11 19.60
C ALA A 199 -14.89 18.28 20.59
N LYS A 200 -15.37 19.47 20.23
CA LYS A 200 -15.40 20.59 21.19
C LYS A 200 -16.45 20.37 22.27
N ALA A 201 -17.56 19.74 21.90
CA ALA A 201 -18.74 19.59 22.76
C ALA A 201 -18.92 18.17 23.36
N ASN A 202 -17.98 17.23 23.18
CA ASN A 202 -18.06 15.82 23.65
C ASN A 202 -19.36 15.07 23.29
N LYS A 203 -20.10 15.52 22.27
CA LYS A 203 -21.34 14.89 21.81
C LYS A 203 -21.17 14.49 20.35
N ARG A 204 -21.35 13.20 20.07
CA ARG A 204 -21.40 12.63 18.73
C ARG A 204 -22.53 11.61 18.70
N SER A 205 -23.49 11.81 17.82
CA SER A 205 -24.57 10.85 17.60
C SER A 205 -24.03 9.56 16.99
N SER A 206 -24.61 8.43 17.36
CA SER A 206 -24.34 7.12 16.75
C SER A 206 -25.39 6.76 15.70
N MET A 207 -26.54 7.44 15.72
CA MET A 207 -27.70 7.10 14.92
C MET A 207 -28.56 8.34 14.62
N ALA A 208 -29.15 8.37 13.43
CA ALA A 208 -30.18 9.32 13.04
C ALA A 208 -31.49 8.58 12.80
N ILE A 209 -32.60 9.16 13.27
CA ILE A 209 -33.95 8.67 13.09
C ILE A 209 -34.79 9.84 12.58
N TRP A 210 -35.66 9.62 11.61
CA TRP A 210 -36.47 10.70 11.07
C TRP A 210 -37.88 10.26 10.70
N THR A 211 -38.79 11.22 10.83
CA THR A 211 -40.12 11.19 10.22
C THR A 211 -40.09 12.04 8.95
N LYS A 212 -41.24 12.22 8.30
CA LYS A 212 -41.37 13.16 7.19
C LYS A 212 -41.03 14.61 7.58
N ASN A 213 -41.17 14.97 8.85
CA ASN A 213 -41.12 16.35 9.33
C ASN A 213 -40.08 16.60 10.44
N GLU A 214 -39.49 15.57 11.03
CA GLU A 214 -38.66 15.71 12.23
C GLU A 214 -37.40 14.84 12.15
N LEU A 215 -36.29 15.37 12.67
CA LEU A 215 -35.02 14.65 12.81
C LEU A 215 -34.65 14.50 14.27
N TYR A 216 -34.29 13.27 14.64
CA TYR A 216 -33.81 12.86 15.95
C TYR A 216 -32.40 12.26 15.84
N LEU A 217 -31.52 12.64 16.77
CA LEU A 217 -30.21 12.02 16.90
C LEU A 217 -30.14 11.17 18.17
N GLY A 218 -29.67 9.94 17.99
CA GLY A 218 -29.43 8.97 19.05
C GLY A 218 -27.98 8.99 19.52
N TYR A 219 -27.80 8.94 20.84
CA TYR A 219 -26.52 8.90 21.55
C TYR A 219 -26.45 7.67 22.45
N ALA A 220 -25.29 7.45 23.08
CA ALA A 220 -25.06 6.34 23.98
C ALA A 220 -26.14 6.22 25.08
N HIS A 221 -26.46 4.98 25.45
CA HIS A 221 -27.48 4.63 26.44
C HIS A 221 -28.90 5.03 26.01
N LEU A 222 -29.24 4.84 24.72
CA LEU A 222 -30.58 5.08 24.18
C LEU A 222 -31.11 6.50 24.42
N LYS A 223 -30.23 7.50 24.42
CA LYS A 223 -30.63 8.91 24.57
C LYS A 223 -30.93 9.49 23.19
N PHE A 224 -32.19 9.79 22.90
CA PHE A 224 -32.58 10.47 21.67
C PHE A 224 -32.94 11.93 21.93
N VAL A 225 -32.58 12.78 20.98
CA VAL A 225 -32.83 14.23 21.04
C VAL A 225 -33.40 14.68 19.70
N LYS A 226 -34.58 15.31 19.72
CA LYS A 226 -35.12 16.03 18.57
C LYS A 226 -34.21 17.20 18.24
N ILE A 227 -33.62 17.21 17.06
CA ILE A 227 -32.70 18.26 16.62
C ILE A 227 -33.47 19.39 15.94
N ILE A 228 -34.39 19.05 15.03
CA ILE A 228 -35.10 20.03 14.22
C ILE A 228 -36.40 19.47 13.66
N ASP A 229 -37.32 20.37 13.30
CA ASP A 229 -38.47 20.07 12.44
C ASP A 229 -38.39 20.85 11.12
N THR A 230 -39.13 20.40 10.11
CA THR A 230 -39.08 20.97 8.75
C THR A 230 -39.55 22.42 8.72
N LYS A 231 -40.42 22.87 9.63
CA LYS A 231 -40.84 24.28 9.69
C LYS A 231 -39.66 25.17 10.07
N ARG A 232 -38.98 24.87 11.18
CA ARG A 232 -37.80 25.61 11.64
C ARG A 232 -36.62 25.47 10.67
N LEU A 233 -36.45 24.29 10.05
CA LEU A 233 -35.43 24.10 9.02
C LEU A 233 -35.71 24.97 7.79
N GLY A 234 -36.98 25.09 7.37
CA GLY A 234 -37.39 25.99 6.29
C GLY A 234 -37.04 27.45 6.56
N GLU A 235 -37.21 27.91 7.81
CA GLU A 235 -36.83 29.27 8.25
C GLU A 235 -35.31 29.48 8.19
N ILE A 236 -34.52 28.51 8.67
CA ILE A 236 -33.03 28.57 8.65
C ILE A 236 -32.49 28.58 7.21
N LEU A 237 -33.12 27.82 6.31
CA LEU A 237 -32.71 27.72 4.91
C LEU A 237 -33.30 28.82 4.02
N HIS A 238 -34.08 29.75 4.59
CA HIS A 238 -34.80 30.80 3.87
C HIS A 238 -35.66 30.27 2.71
N ILE A 239 -36.32 29.13 2.92
CA ILE A 239 -37.25 28.53 1.95
C ILE A 239 -38.57 29.29 1.96
N ILE A 240 -39.15 29.51 0.79
CA ILE A 240 -40.40 30.27 0.62
C ILE A 240 -41.54 29.56 1.38
N PRO A 241 -42.38 30.28 2.17
CA PRO A 241 -43.42 29.67 3.01
C PRO A 241 -44.49 28.86 2.25
N THR A 242 -44.67 29.10 0.96
CA THR A 242 -45.60 28.35 0.10
C THR A 242 -45.06 26.98 -0.32
N ALA A 243 -43.78 26.71 -0.08
CA ALA A 243 -43.15 25.43 -0.38
C ALA A 243 -43.36 24.45 0.78
N THR A 244 -43.81 23.24 0.45
CA THR A 244 -43.81 22.09 1.36
C THR A 244 -42.39 21.52 1.42
N LEU A 245 -41.81 21.49 2.63
CA LEU A 245 -40.50 20.90 2.92
C LEU A 245 -40.68 19.60 3.72
N THR A 246 -40.10 18.51 3.21
CA THR A 246 -40.17 17.18 3.84
C THR A 246 -38.80 16.50 3.82
N ILE A 247 -38.49 15.71 4.84
CA ILE A 247 -37.27 14.90 4.90
C ILE A 247 -37.49 13.66 4.04
N HIS A 248 -36.63 13.47 3.04
CA HIS A 248 -36.68 12.32 2.13
C HIS A 248 -35.78 11.18 2.64
N ASN A 249 -34.51 11.47 2.95
CA ASN A 249 -33.56 10.48 3.46
C ASN A 249 -32.41 11.16 4.21
N ILE A 250 -31.70 10.42 5.06
CA ILE A 250 -30.57 10.92 5.84
C ILE A 250 -29.42 9.92 5.80
N GLU A 251 -28.20 10.43 5.65
CA GLU A 251 -26.98 9.62 5.67
C GLU A 251 -25.84 10.36 6.36
N TYR A 252 -25.03 9.61 7.11
CA TYR A 252 -23.83 10.17 7.72
C TYR A 252 -22.74 10.36 6.68
N THR A 253 -22.01 11.48 6.76
CA THR A 253 -20.88 11.71 5.87
C THR A 253 -19.63 10.98 6.39
N ALA A 254 -18.56 11.00 5.60
CA ALA A 254 -17.24 10.61 6.11
C ALA A 254 -16.73 11.55 7.19
N HIS A 255 -17.13 12.82 7.23
CA HIS A 255 -16.77 13.68 8.35
C HIS A 255 -17.41 13.16 9.66
N PRO A 256 -16.65 12.95 10.75
CA PRO A 256 -17.13 12.24 11.94
C PRO A 256 -18.23 12.96 12.72
N LEU A 257 -18.48 14.23 12.41
CA LEU A 257 -19.47 15.10 13.07
C LEU A 257 -20.50 15.70 12.10
N GLU A 258 -20.60 15.18 10.87
CA GLU A 258 -21.59 15.67 9.90
C GLU A 258 -22.56 14.58 9.47
N LEU A 259 -23.78 15.02 9.13
CA LEU A 259 -24.79 14.21 8.46
C LEU A 259 -25.49 15.03 7.37
N GLY A 260 -25.82 14.38 6.26
CA GLY A 260 -26.52 14.96 5.13
C GLY A 260 -27.99 14.59 5.13
N LEU A 261 -28.87 15.58 4.93
CA LEU A 261 -30.31 15.43 4.76
C LEU A 261 -30.66 15.67 3.29
N LEU A 262 -31.25 14.66 2.66
CA LEU A 262 -31.95 14.83 1.40
C LEU A 262 -33.35 15.35 1.72
N LEU A 263 -33.64 16.56 1.25
CA LEU A 263 -34.89 17.26 1.47
C LEU A 263 -35.69 17.31 0.17
N ASN A 264 -36.98 17.02 0.26
CA ASN A 264 -37.91 17.26 -0.82
C ASN A 264 -38.58 18.62 -0.60
N ILE A 265 -38.32 19.54 -1.53
CA ILE A 265 -38.90 20.90 -1.54
C ILE A 265 -39.87 20.98 -2.70
N CYS A 266 -41.11 21.36 -2.40
CA CYS A 266 -42.18 21.33 -3.37
C CYS A 266 -43.15 22.51 -3.26
N VAL A 267 -43.37 23.26 -4.34
CA VAL A 267 -44.40 24.32 -4.41
C VAL A 267 -45.68 23.80 -5.07
N THR A 268 -45.58 23.18 -6.25
CA THR A 268 -46.69 22.53 -6.98
C THR A 268 -46.18 21.29 -7.74
N CYS A 269 -45.84 20.21 -7.03
CA CYS A 269 -45.26 19.01 -7.63
C CYS A 269 -46.35 18.00 -7.97
N ASN A 270 -46.88 18.09 -9.19
CA ASN A 270 -47.88 17.12 -9.64
C ASN A 270 -47.25 15.88 -10.28
N VAL A 271 -45.99 15.97 -10.73
CA VAL A 271 -45.31 14.89 -11.50
C VAL A 271 -43.86 14.68 -11.04
N MET A 272 -43.10 15.77 -10.91
CA MET A 272 -41.67 15.75 -10.55
C MET A 272 -41.46 16.43 -9.21
N LYS A 273 -40.58 15.88 -8.38
CA LYS A 273 -40.08 16.49 -7.14
C LYS A 273 -38.59 16.79 -7.26
N LYS A 274 -38.14 17.79 -6.51
CA LYS A 274 -36.73 18.21 -6.49
C LYS A 274 -36.12 17.87 -5.14
N ILE A 275 -35.05 17.08 -5.17
CA ILE A 275 -34.30 16.71 -3.98
C ILE A 275 -33.13 17.67 -3.81
N HIS A 276 -33.00 18.23 -2.61
CA HIS A 276 -31.93 19.13 -2.17
C HIS A 276 -31.09 18.46 -1.08
N LEU A 277 -29.84 18.89 -0.90
CA LEU A 277 -28.96 18.38 0.14
C LEU A 277 -28.60 19.47 1.13
N VAL A 278 -28.77 19.18 2.42
CA VAL A 278 -28.33 20.05 3.51
C VAL A 278 -27.44 19.24 4.43
N ILE A 279 -26.25 19.78 4.75
CA ILE A 279 -25.34 19.15 5.71
C ILE A 279 -25.50 19.84 7.06
N TYR A 280 -25.71 19.05 8.10
CA TYR A 280 -25.69 19.48 9.49
C TYR A 280 -24.38 19.05 10.15
N ASN A 281 -23.74 19.97 10.86
CA ASN A 281 -22.53 19.72 11.64
C ASN A 281 -22.86 19.75 13.14
N GLU A 282 -22.61 18.65 13.84
CA GLU A 282 -22.96 18.46 15.26
C GLU A 282 -22.10 19.29 16.22
N ASP A 283 -20.89 19.70 15.81
CA ASP A 283 -19.98 20.49 16.63
C ASP A 283 -20.31 21.98 16.55
N SER A 284 -20.52 22.50 15.33
CA SER A 284 -20.84 23.91 15.12
C SER A 284 -22.33 24.23 15.23
N GLY A 285 -23.19 23.22 15.11
CA GLY A 285 -24.65 23.38 15.04
C GLY A 285 -25.14 24.02 13.74
N GLN A 286 -24.28 24.17 12.74
CA GLN A 286 -24.61 24.86 11.49
C GLN A 286 -25.32 23.94 10.49
N TRP A 287 -26.24 24.54 9.74
CA TRP A 287 -26.95 23.93 8.62
C TRP A 287 -26.47 24.59 7.33
N VAL A 288 -25.91 23.81 6.42
CA VAL A 288 -25.34 24.31 5.17
C VAL A 288 -26.07 23.68 4.00
N HIS A 289 -26.84 24.49 3.27
CA HIS A 289 -27.40 24.08 1.98
C HIS A 289 -26.25 23.90 0.97
N LYS A 290 -26.17 22.72 0.37
CA LYS A 290 -25.18 22.43 -0.67
C LYS A 290 -25.77 22.72 -2.04
N ASP A 291 -24.91 23.07 -2.99
CA ASP A 291 -25.30 23.23 -4.39
C ASP A 291 -25.52 21.86 -5.03
N PHE A 292 -26.60 21.21 -4.59
CA PHE A 292 -27.03 19.90 -5.03
C PHE A 292 -28.50 20.03 -5.40
N SER A 293 -28.87 19.56 -6.59
CA SER A 293 -30.25 19.29 -6.87
C SER A 293 -30.46 18.13 -7.83
N LEU A 294 -31.49 17.33 -7.55
CA LEU A 294 -31.86 16.19 -8.37
C LEU A 294 -33.37 16.20 -8.62
N ASN A 295 -33.76 16.29 -9.89
CA ASN A 295 -35.16 16.21 -10.31
C ASN A 295 -35.53 14.74 -10.56
N VAL A 296 -36.52 14.24 -9.83
CA VAL A 296 -37.00 12.85 -9.92
C VAL A 296 -38.52 12.82 -9.95
N THR A 297 -39.12 11.70 -10.38
CA THR A 297 -40.58 11.54 -10.28
C THR A 297 -41.01 11.50 -8.82
N ILE A 298 -42.26 11.86 -8.55
CA ILE A 298 -42.74 11.98 -7.17
C ILE A 298 -42.63 10.66 -6.37
N ASP A 299 -42.81 9.53 -7.05
CA ASP A 299 -42.74 8.18 -6.48
C ASP A 299 -41.31 7.62 -6.36
N SER A 300 -40.32 8.33 -6.89
CA SER A 300 -38.92 7.89 -6.82
C SER A 300 -38.40 7.94 -5.38
N VAL A 301 -37.86 6.82 -4.92
CA VAL A 301 -37.13 6.74 -3.65
C VAL A 301 -35.64 6.77 -3.93
N ILE A 302 -35.01 7.86 -3.55
CA ILE A 302 -33.56 8.06 -3.70
C ILE A 302 -32.84 7.64 -2.42
N THR A 303 -31.80 6.84 -2.57
CA THR A 303 -30.94 6.39 -1.47
C THR A 303 -29.56 7.05 -1.60
N PRO A 304 -29.12 7.84 -0.60
CA PRO A 304 -27.79 8.42 -0.56
C PRO A 304 -26.73 7.47 -0.03
N TYR A 305 -25.48 7.70 -0.43
CA TYR A 305 -24.30 7.10 0.18
C TYR A 305 -23.08 8.02 0.04
N PHE A 306 -22.65 8.59 1.17
CA PHE A 306 -21.44 9.42 1.21
C PHE A 306 -20.17 8.56 1.13
N LEU A 307 -19.23 8.99 0.30
CA LEU A 307 -17.97 8.31 0.05
C LEU A 307 -17.00 8.51 1.22
N TYR A 308 -16.02 7.61 1.37
CA TYR A 308 -14.92 7.78 2.32
C TYR A 308 -13.92 8.81 1.79
N SER A 309 -14.28 10.08 1.93
CA SER A 309 -13.55 11.23 1.40
C SER A 309 -13.44 12.34 2.45
N SER A 310 -12.43 13.21 2.34
CA SER A 310 -12.31 14.35 3.25
C SER A 310 -13.29 15.46 2.93
N ILE A 311 -13.69 15.56 1.66
CA ILE A 311 -14.75 16.46 1.20
C ILE A 311 -16.06 15.68 1.07
N PRO A 312 -17.22 16.38 1.15
CA PRO A 312 -18.51 15.74 0.99
C PRO A 312 -18.69 15.32 -0.47
N GLU A 313 -18.50 14.03 -0.72
CA GLU A 313 -18.78 13.37 -1.98
C GLU A 313 -19.84 12.30 -1.78
N LEU A 314 -20.73 12.17 -2.75
CA LEU A 314 -21.97 11.43 -2.60
C LEU A 314 -22.29 10.70 -3.90
N ILE A 315 -22.69 9.44 -3.78
CA ILE A 315 -23.50 8.81 -4.82
C ILE A 315 -24.94 8.69 -4.30
N VAL A 316 -25.90 8.79 -5.20
CA VAL A 316 -27.30 8.52 -4.90
C VAL A 316 -27.86 7.60 -5.98
N TRP A 317 -28.81 6.74 -5.64
CA TRP A 317 -29.44 5.88 -6.63
C TRP A 317 -30.95 5.81 -6.45
N ASP A 318 -31.64 5.59 -7.56
CA ASP A 318 -33.03 5.17 -7.61
C ASP A 318 -33.09 3.65 -7.89
N LYS A 319 -34.22 3.15 -8.40
CA LYS A 319 -34.37 1.73 -8.74
C LYS A 319 -33.50 1.27 -9.92
N HIS A 320 -33.04 2.16 -10.78
CA HIS A 320 -32.51 1.87 -12.11
C HIS A 320 -31.16 2.53 -12.41
N ARG A 321 -30.84 3.65 -11.77
CA ARG A 321 -29.72 4.53 -12.09
C ARG A 321 -28.96 4.94 -10.84
N ILE A 322 -27.67 5.19 -11.03
CA ILE A 322 -26.79 5.78 -10.03
C ILE A 322 -26.32 7.14 -10.52
N TYR A 323 -26.49 8.14 -9.67
CA TYR A 323 -26.04 9.49 -9.87
C TYR A 323 -24.82 9.74 -8.97
N TYR A 324 -23.79 10.35 -9.52
CA TYR A 324 -22.59 10.72 -8.77
C TYR A 324 -22.48 12.22 -8.60
N PHE A 325 -21.91 12.62 -7.47
CA PHE A 325 -21.61 13.99 -7.08
C PHE A 325 -20.23 14.01 -6.44
N TYR A 326 -19.22 14.30 -7.25
CA TYR A 326 -17.81 14.33 -6.88
C TYR A 326 -17.30 15.76 -6.78
N ASP A 327 -16.07 15.91 -6.27
CA ASP A 327 -15.36 17.19 -6.22
C ASP A 327 -16.20 18.29 -5.53
N ASN A 328 -16.77 17.98 -4.35
CA ASN A 328 -17.64 18.87 -3.59
C ASN A 328 -18.82 19.42 -4.42
N PHE A 329 -19.51 18.50 -5.11
CA PHE A 329 -20.71 18.74 -5.95
C PHE A 329 -20.46 19.53 -7.24
N THR A 330 -19.22 19.78 -7.63
CA THR A 330 -18.91 20.45 -8.92
C THR A 330 -18.97 19.50 -10.11
N THR A 331 -18.66 18.21 -9.89
CA THR A 331 -18.73 17.17 -10.91
C THR A 331 -19.94 16.29 -10.65
N THR A 332 -20.99 16.42 -11.47
CA THR A 332 -22.24 15.66 -11.31
C THR A 332 -22.67 14.95 -12.57
N GLY A 333 -23.33 13.80 -12.44
CA GLY A 333 -23.87 13.08 -13.60
C GLY A 333 -24.49 11.74 -13.22
N VAL A 334 -24.84 10.96 -14.25
CA VAL A 334 -25.32 9.58 -14.12
C VAL A 334 -24.19 8.64 -14.51
N LEU A 335 -23.94 7.59 -13.72
CA LEU A 335 -23.00 6.54 -14.08
C LEU A 335 -23.44 5.89 -15.39
N GLN A 336 -22.64 6.06 -16.43
CA GLN A 336 -22.94 5.57 -17.77
C GLN A 336 -22.65 4.08 -17.89
N THR A 337 -23.38 3.43 -18.76
CA THR A 337 -23.09 2.06 -19.21
C THR A 337 -22.85 2.07 -20.72
N PRO A 338 -22.06 1.15 -21.27
CA PRO A 338 -21.67 1.20 -22.68
C PRO A 338 -22.83 1.24 -23.69
N THR A 339 -24.01 0.76 -23.32
CA THR A 339 -25.12 0.54 -24.27
C THR A 339 -26.41 1.27 -23.95
N GLU A 340 -26.58 1.89 -22.77
CA GLU A 340 -27.95 2.19 -22.25
C GLU A 340 -28.06 3.44 -21.35
N PHE A 341 -27.30 4.51 -21.63
CA PHE A 341 -27.41 5.83 -20.96
C PHE A 341 -27.46 5.77 -19.40
N GLY A 342 -26.80 4.78 -18.80
CA GLY A 342 -26.72 4.60 -17.35
C GLY A 342 -27.92 3.90 -16.70
N ASN A 343 -28.85 3.33 -17.47
CA ASN A 343 -29.90 2.46 -16.92
C ASN A 343 -29.37 1.03 -16.72
N LEU A 344 -29.05 0.69 -15.47
CA LEU A 344 -28.50 -0.61 -15.09
C LEU A 344 -29.52 -1.75 -15.25
N SER A 345 -30.81 -1.46 -15.13
CA SER A 345 -31.89 -2.46 -15.28
C SER A 345 -31.92 -3.07 -16.67
N LYS A 346 -31.64 -2.29 -17.71
CA LYS A 346 -31.62 -2.81 -19.09
C LYS A 346 -30.53 -3.85 -19.32
N LEU A 347 -29.39 -3.72 -18.63
CA LEU A 347 -28.30 -4.70 -18.67
C LEU A 347 -28.45 -5.86 -17.67
N SER A 348 -29.53 -5.86 -16.90
CA SER A 348 -29.83 -6.83 -15.86
C SER A 348 -31.25 -7.40 -15.95
N HIS A 349 -31.77 -7.59 -17.16
CA HIS A 349 -33.09 -8.19 -17.40
C HIS A 349 -34.22 -7.46 -16.68
N ASP A 350 -34.20 -6.12 -16.72
CA ASP A 350 -35.15 -5.22 -16.06
C ASP A 350 -35.22 -5.37 -14.52
N SER A 351 -34.21 -6.00 -13.90
CA SER A 351 -34.05 -6.03 -12.44
C SER A 351 -33.74 -4.64 -11.88
N ILE A 352 -34.11 -4.40 -10.62
CA ILE A 352 -33.78 -3.15 -9.93
C ILE A 352 -32.52 -3.28 -9.07
N ILE A 353 -31.96 -2.13 -8.68
CA ILE A 353 -30.82 -2.04 -7.75
C ILE A 353 -31.28 -2.54 -6.38
N HIS A 354 -30.59 -3.55 -5.84
CA HIS A 354 -30.82 -4.06 -4.49
C HIS A 354 -30.01 -3.26 -3.48
N THR A 355 -28.71 -3.06 -3.76
CA THR A 355 -27.78 -2.42 -2.82
C THR A 355 -26.50 -1.99 -3.54
N THR A 356 -25.85 -0.96 -3.00
CA THR A 356 -24.56 -0.46 -3.46
C THR A 356 -23.55 -0.56 -2.32
N PHE A 357 -22.39 -1.16 -2.62
CA PHE A 357 -21.26 -1.32 -1.72
C PHE A 357 -20.13 -0.41 -2.15
N ILE A 358 -19.54 0.28 -1.19
CA ILE A 358 -18.37 1.13 -1.42
C ILE A 358 -17.32 0.77 -0.38
N ASP A 359 -16.08 0.58 -0.82
CA ASP A 359 -14.96 0.27 0.06
C ASP A 359 -14.11 1.52 0.38
N TYR A 360 -13.19 1.38 1.33
CA TYR A 360 -12.25 2.43 1.72
C TYR A 360 -11.27 2.84 0.60
N PHE A 361 -11.20 2.06 -0.49
CA PHE A 361 -10.34 2.30 -1.65
C PHE A 361 -11.11 2.96 -2.81
N GLY A 362 -12.40 3.25 -2.61
CA GLY A 362 -13.27 3.90 -3.58
C GLY A 362 -13.81 2.96 -4.66
N ASN A 363 -13.70 1.64 -4.52
CA ASN A 363 -14.40 0.71 -5.41
C ASN A 363 -15.90 0.76 -5.10
N ILE A 364 -16.71 0.85 -6.16
CA ILE A 364 -18.16 0.87 -6.09
C ILE A 364 -18.67 -0.43 -6.72
N LEU A 365 -19.36 -1.26 -5.94
CA LEU A 365 -19.96 -2.51 -6.37
C LEU A 365 -21.49 -2.40 -6.24
N VAL A 366 -22.19 -2.45 -7.35
CA VAL A 366 -23.64 -2.35 -7.40
C VAL A 366 -24.21 -3.74 -7.60
N LYS A 367 -25.09 -4.16 -6.70
CA LYS A 367 -25.80 -5.44 -6.80
C LYS A 367 -27.25 -5.19 -7.20
N MET A 368 -27.69 -5.87 -8.24
CA MET A 368 -29.10 -5.96 -8.63
C MET A 368 -29.81 -7.05 -7.83
N GLU A 369 -31.14 -7.01 -7.76
CA GLU A 369 -31.94 -8.04 -7.08
C GLU A 369 -31.71 -9.44 -7.66
N ASN A 370 -31.52 -9.55 -8.98
CA ASN A 370 -31.17 -10.81 -9.64
C ASN A 370 -29.68 -11.18 -9.57
N ASN A 371 -28.93 -10.60 -8.62
CA ASN A 371 -27.50 -10.86 -8.37
C ASN A 371 -26.54 -10.50 -9.52
N ILE A 372 -26.99 -9.82 -10.56
CA ILE A 372 -26.09 -9.20 -11.53
C ILE A 372 -25.33 -8.07 -10.82
N LEU A 373 -24.02 -8.04 -11.02
CA LEU A 373 -23.14 -7.04 -10.40
C LEU A 373 -22.61 -6.06 -11.44
N PHE A 374 -22.46 -4.81 -11.04
CA PHE A 374 -21.74 -3.78 -11.78
C PHE A 374 -20.64 -3.20 -10.92
N HIS A 375 -19.51 -2.88 -11.54
CA HIS A 375 -18.39 -2.22 -10.89
C HIS A 375 -18.17 -0.83 -11.45
N SER A 376 -17.87 0.11 -10.57
CA SER A 376 -17.31 1.42 -10.88
C SER A 376 -16.30 1.79 -9.80
N LYS A 377 -15.72 2.98 -9.91
CA LYS A 377 -14.78 3.52 -8.93
C LYS A 377 -15.09 4.99 -8.70
N ILE A 378 -14.77 5.50 -7.52
CA ILE A 378 -14.84 6.93 -7.23
C ILE A 378 -14.12 7.73 -8.33
N ASN A 379 -14.69 8.88 -8.70
CA ASN A 379 -14.22 9.74 -9.78
C ASN A 379 -14.26 9.14 -11.20
N ILE A 380 -14.84 7.94 -11.36
CA ILE A 380 -15.17 7.34 -12.66
C ILE A 380 -16.63 7.56 -12.97
N ARG A 381 -16.92 7.79 -14.26
CA ARG A 381 -18.24 8.19 -14.77
C ARG A 381 -19.02 7.05 -15.43
N ASP A 382 -18.42 5.88 -15.56
CA ASP A 382 -19.02 4.70 -16.15
C ASP A 382 -18.97 3.48 -15.21
N ALA A 383 -19.89 2.55 -15.44
CA ALA A 383 -20.00 1.27 -14.74
C ALA A 383 -19.91 0.12 -15.74
N VAL A 384 -19.23 -0.95 -15.33
CA VAL A 384 -19.01 -2.15 -16.12
C VAL A 384 -19.71 -3.34 -15.49
N LYS A 385 -20.42 -4.13 -16.30
CA LYS A 385 -21.07 -5.36 -15.84
C LYS A 385 -20.00 -6.41 -15.52
N LEU A 386 -20.09 -7.00 -14.33
CA LEU A 386 -19.21 -8.08 -13.89
C LEU A 386 -19.75 -9.45 -14.34
N PRO A 387 -18.90 -10.48 -14.42
CA PRO A 387 -19.32 -11.86 -14.60
C PRO A 387 -20.33 -12.31 -13.53
N LEU A 388 -21.25 -13.21 -13.91
CA LEU A 388 -22.24 -13.76 -13.00
C LEU A 388 -21.59 -14.81 -12.09
N TRP A 389 -21.71 -14.62 -10.78
CA TRP A 389 -21.17 -15.53 -9.76
C TRP A 389 -22.23 -16.32 -9.01
N THR A 390 -23.46 -15.81 -8.97
CA THR A 390 -24.57 -16.38 -8.20
C THR A 390 -25.76 -16.62 -9.11
N ASN A 391 -26.53 -17.67 -8.81
CA ASN A 391 -27.82 -17.91 -9.45
C ASN A 391 -28.74 -16.69 -9.30
N THR A 392 -29.38 -16.26 -10.39
CA THR A 392 -30.22 -15.06 -10.42
C THR A 392 -31.48 -15.14 -9.55
N LEU A 393 -31.90 -16.35 -9.17
CA LEU A 393 -33.09 -16.60 -8.35
C LEU A 393 -32.79 -16.68 -6.84
N THR A 394 -31.52 -16.85 -6.46
CA THR A 394 -31.16 -17.05 -5.04
C THR A 394 -31.11 -15.71 -4.33
N LYS A 395 -31.85 -15.57 -3.23
CA LYS A 395 -31.75 -14.36 -2.40
C LYS A 395 -30.36 -14.27 -1.77
N SER A 396 -29.70 -13.14 -1.97
CA SER A 396 -28.35 -12.92 -1.45
C SER A 396 -28.10 -11.47 -1.05
N ALA A 397 -27.18 -11.29 -0.12
CA ALA A 397 -26.66 -9.98 0.30
C ALA A 397 -25.13 -10.02 0.30
N LEU A 398 -24.51 -8.85 0.12
CA LEU A 398 -23.07 -8.71 0.23
C LEU A 398 -22.70 -8.19 1.63
N PHE A 399 -21.51 -8.52 2.12
CA PHE A 399 -20.98 -7.99 3.38
C PHE A 399 -19.45 -8.08 3.42
N TRP A 400 -18.84 -7.45 4.42
CA TRP A 400 -17.40 -7.52 4.67
C TRP A 400 -17.07 -8.66 5.63
N ASN A 401 -16.10 -9.50 5.28
CA ASN A 401 -15.51 -10.42 6.24
C ASN A 401 -14.48 -9.71 7.14
N LEU A 402 -13.92 -10.45 8.10
CA LEU A 402 -12.84 -9.97 8.97
C LEU A 402 -11.58 -9.51 8.21
N PHE A 403 -11.36 -10.00 6.99
CA PHE A 403 -10.20 -9.67 6.14
C PHE A 403 -10.46 -8.47 5.22
N ASN A 404 -11.60 -7.79 5.37
CA ASN A 404 -12.03 -6.71 4.49
C ASN A 404 -12.11 -7.18 3.02
N GLU A 405 -12.64 -8.38 2.83
CA GLU A 405 -13.04 -8.94 1.54
C GLU A 405 -14.56 -8.98 1.45
N ILE A 406 -15.07 -8.87 0.23
CA ILE A 406 -16.50 -8.86 -0.05
C ILE A 406 -16.98 -10.30 -0.14
N ASN A 407 -18.00 -10.66 0.63
CA ASN A 407 -18.61 -11.98 0.62
C ASN A 407 -20.10 -11.88 0.30
N PHE A 408 -20.63 -12.89 -0.36
CA PHE A 408 -22.05 -13.16 -0.43
C PHE A 408 -22.50 -13.99 0.77
N VAL A 409 -23.68 -13.66 1.29
CA VAL A 409 -24.49 -14.56 2.11
C VAL A 409 -25.77 -14.89 1.35
N HIS A 410 -26.06 -16.17 1.23
CA HIS A 410 -27.25 -16.72 0.57
C HIS A 410 -28.17 -17.34 1.60
N VAL A 411 -29.48 -17.13 1.44
CA VAL A 411 -30.50 -17.79 2.27
C VAL A 411 -31.23 -18.80 1.39
N LEU A 412 -31.12 -20.08 1.73
CA LEU A 412 -31.82 -21.17 1.05
C LEU A 412 -33.25 -21.29 1.59
N GLY A 413 -34.16 -21.85 0.78
CA GLY A 413 -35.59 -21.97 1.14
C GLY A 413 -35.88 -22.83 2.39
N ASN A 414 -34.91 -23.61 2.87
CA ASN A 414 -34.99 -24.35 4.13
C ASN A 414 -34.45 -23.56 5.35
N GLY A 415 -34.07 -22.29 5.17
CA GLY A 415 -33.52 -21.44 6.23
C GLY A 415 -32.04 -21.67 6.54
N THR A 416 -31.31 -22.38 5.66
CA THR A 416 -29.85 -22.57 5.78
C THR A 416 -29.11 -21.41 5.12
N LEU A 417 -28.08 -20.91 5.79
CA LEU A 417 -27.18 -19.89 5.23
C LEU A 417 -25.99 -20.54 4.53
N TYR A 418 -25.61 -20.00 3.38
CA TYR A 418 -24.38 -20.34 2.67
C TYR A 418 -23.58 -19.06 2.38
N VAL A 419 -22.30 -19.05 2.70
CA VAL A 419 -21.41 -17.89 2.52
C VAL A 419 -20.38 -18.19 1.45
N GLN A 420 -20.14 -17.23 0.57
CA GLN A 420 -19.19 -17.36 -0.53
C GLN A 420 -18.35 -16.09 -0.68
N GLU A 421 -17.03 -16.24 -0.79
CA GLU A 421 -16.12 -15.12 -1.04
C GLU A 421 -16.23 -14.62 -2.49
N TYR A 422 -16.19 -13.30 -2.67
CA TYR A 422 -16.23 -12.64 -3.98
C TYR A 422 -14.90 -11.95 -4.29
N PRO A 423 -14.11 -12.44 -5.28
CA PRO A 423 -12.75 -11.97 -5.53
C PRO A 423 -12.74 -10.67 -6.34
N THR A 424 -13.21 -9.58 -5.73
CA THR A 424 -13.39 -8.26 -6.36
C THR A 424 -12.15 -7.80 -7.11
N SER A 425 -10.95 -7.94 -6.53
CA SER A 425 -9.69 -7.54 -7.18
C SER A 425 -9.42 -8.31 -8.47
N LEU A 426 -9.71 -9.61 -8.52
CA LEU A 426 -9.48 -10.43 -9.73
C LEU A 426 -10.48 -10.06 -10.83
N GLU A 427 -11.73 -9.80 -10.45
CA GLU A 427 -12.78 -9.39 -11.39
C GLU A 427 -12.49 -8.02 -12.01
N VAL A 428 -12.03 -7.06 -11.20
CA VAL A 428 -11.57 -5.75 -11.68
C VAL A 428 -10.38 -5.91 -12.63
N GLN A 429 -9.41 -6.76 -12.30
CA GLN A 429 -8.28 -7.06 -13.20
C GLN A 429 -8.73 -7.70 -14.52
N SER A 430 -9.70 -8.61 -14.49
CA SER A 430 -10.24 -9.24 -15.70
C SER A 430 -10.89 -8.21 -16.63
N ILE A 431 -11.63 -7.25 -16.09
CA ILE A 431 -12.36 -6.27 -16.91
C ILE A 431 -11.43 -5.18 -17.43
N THR A 432 -10.50 -4.72 -16.60
CA THR A 432 -9.46 -3.77 -17.04
C THR A 432 -8.59 -4.37 -18.15
N PHE A 433 -8.31 -5.68 -18.11
CA PHE A 433 -7.65 -6.38 -19.20
C PHE A 433 -8.48 -6.36 -20.50
N LYS A 434 -9.80 -6.63 -20.44
CA LYS A 434 -10.69 -6.63 -21.61
C LYS A 434 -10.84 -5.24 -22.25
N THR A 435 -10.97 -4.21 -21.42
CA THR A 435 -11.17 -2.82 -21.87
C THR A 435 -9.88 -2.15 -22.37
N LYS A 436 -8.71 -2.77 -22.13
CA LYS A 436 -7.38 -2.19 -22.41
C LYS A 436 -7.16 -0.82 -21.75
N GLU A 437 -7.94 -0.53 -20.71
CA GLU A 437 -7.85 0.72 -19.97
C GLU A 437 -6.51 0.77 -19.21
N LYS A 438 -5.84 1.92 -19.26
CA LYS A 438 -4.55 2.13 -18.60
C LYS A 438 -4.69 3.23 -17.57
N CYS A 439 -4.00 3.09 -16.44
CA CYS A 439 -3.91 4.19 -15.49
C CYS A 439 -3.10 5.36 -16.08
N PRO A 440 -3.56 6.61 -15.96
CA PRO A 440 -2.85 7.79 -16.44
C PRO A 440 -1.48 7.98 -15.74
N PHE A 441 -1.30 7.46 -14.53
CA PHE A 441 -0.05 7.47 -13.79
C PHE A 441 0.47 6.05 -13.52
N VAL A 442 1.79 5.93 -13.35
CA VAL A 442 2.47 4.69 -12.97
C VAL A 442 2.35 4.44 -11.48
N THR A 443 2.52 5.49 -10.67
CA THR A 443 2.38 5.39 -9.21
C THR A 443 2.04 6.73 -8.56
N PHE A 444 1.38 6.65 -7.39
CA PHE A 444 1.06 7.77 -6.52
C PHE A 444 1.42 7.38 -5.08
N HIS A 445 2.40 8.07 -4.49
CA HIS A 445 2.95 7.77 -3.17
C HIS A 445 2.77 8.94 -2.21
N THR A 446 2.73 8.68 -0.91
CA THR A 446 2.76 9.71 0.12
C THR A 446 3.40 9.17 1.40
N ASN A 447 3.94 10.06 2.25
CA ASN A 447 4.35 9.73 3.61
C ASN A 447 3.33 10.05 4.71
N ILE A 448 2.09 10.37 4.32
CA ILE A 448 1.00 10.63 5.25
C ILE A 448 0.39 9.28 5.65
N TYR A 449 0.97 8.64 6.67
CA TYR A 449 0.61 7.27 7.06
C TYR A 449 -0.48 7.17 8.11
N HIS A 450 -0.71 8.24 8.88
CA HIS A 450 -1.78 8.28 9.87
C HIS A 450 -3.03 8.91 9.27
N VAL A 451 -4.17 8.29 9.56
CA VAL A 451 -5.49 8.85 9.24
C VAL A 451 -5.79 10.07 10.11
N PHE A 452 -5.09 10.22 11.25
CA PHE A 452 -5.27 11.31 12.19
C PHE A 452 -3.94 11.84 12.71
N TYR A 453 -3.85 13.16 12.78
CA TYR A 453 -2.78 13.88 13.46
C TYR A 453 -3.42 14.82 14.47
N ILE A 454 -2.89 14.83 15.70
CA ILE A 454 -3.20 15.85 16.70
C ILE A 454 -2.04 16.82 16.64
N LEU A 455 -2.34 18.10 16.44
CA LEU A 455 -1.36 19.16 16.35
C LEU A 455 -1.62 20.15 17.48
N ASP A 456 -0.64 20.35 18.36
CA ASP A 456 -0.70 21.37 19.42
C ASP A 456 -0.04 22.69 18.96
N LYS A 457 -0.23 23.76 19.74
CA LYS A 457 0.33 25.08 19.46
C LYS A 457 1.86 24.99 19.30
N GLY A 458 2.34 25.49 18.16
CA GLY A 458 3.77 25.57 17.83
C GLY A 458 4.32 24.32 17.13
N GLU A 459 3.50 23.26 17.00
CA GLU A 459 3.86 22.10 16.19
C GLU A 459 3.55 22.35 14.70
N ASN A 460 4.35 21.70 13.85
CA ASN A 460 4.15 21.70 12.40
C ASN A 460 3.99 20.25 11.93
N LEU A 461 3.03 20.01 11.06
CA LEU A 461 2.85 18.73 10.37
C LEU A 461 3.38 18.87 8.94
N SER A 462 4.49 18.19 8.62
CA SER A 462 5.05 18.16 7.28
C SER A 462 4.93 16.77 6.65
N GLY A 463 4.60 16.73 5.36
CA GLY A 463 4.52 15.51 4.57
C GLY A 463 4.91 15.75 3.11
N TRP A 464 4.83 14.70 2.32
CA TRP A 464 4.98 14.74 0.88
C TRP A 464 4.05 13.77 0.18
N ALA A 465 3.72 14.10 -1.06
CA ALA A 465 3.08 13.21 -2.01
C ALA A 465 3.83 13.26 -3.33
N GLN A 466 3.92 12.14 -4.04
CA GLN A 466 4.64 12.02 -5.29
C GLN A 466 3.79 11.28 -6.32
N ILE A 467 3.71 11.82 -7.53
CA ILE A 467 3.07 11.17 -8.67
C ILE A 467 4.12 10.94 -9.76
N VAL A 468 4.14 9.73 -10.33
CA VAL A 468 5.01 9.35 -11.45
C VAL A 468 4.12 8.94 -12.61
N TYR A 469 4.32 9.55 -13.78
CA TYR A 469 3.46 9.35 -14.93
C TYR A 469 4.23 9.47 -16.25
N PRO A 470 3.75 8.87 -17.36
CA PRO A 470 4.39 9.01 -18.66
C PRO A 470 4.48 10.48 -19.09
N GLU A 471 5.56 10.83 -19.77
CA GLU A 471 5.76 12.17 -20.33
C GLU A 471 4.56 12.56 -21.23
N ASN A 472 4.19 13.86 -21.20
CA ASN A 472 3.05 14.46 -21.91
C ASN A 472 1.64 14.30 -21.30
N ASN A 473 1.45 13.58 -20.18
CA ASN A 473 0.12 13.47 -19.56
C ASN A 473 -0.26 14.65 -18.64
N GLY A 474 0.67 15.58 -18.34
CA GLY A 474 0.34 16.83 -17.61
C GLY A 474 -0.17 16.68 -16.17
N LEU A 475 -0.08 15.50 -15.54
CA LEU A 475 -0.71 15.23 -14.24
C LEU A 475 -0.12 16.05 -13.09
N TYR A 476 -0.89 16.24 -12.02
CA TYR A 476 -0.48 16.95 -10.81
C TYR A 476 -1.14 16.36 -9.56
N ILE A 477 -0.74 16.86 -8.40
CA ILE A 477 -1.25 16.44 -7.09
C ILE A 477 -2.19 17.52 -6.59
N ILE A 478 -3.37 17.11 -6.16
CA ILE A 478 -4.40 17.96 -5.58
C ILE A 478 -4.40 17.74 -4.07
N VAL A 479 -4.49 18.85 -3.33
CA VAL A 479 -4.57 18.90 -1.88
C VAL A 479 -5.78 19.73 -1.50
N GLU A 480 -6.77 19.10 -0.87
CA GLU A 480 -8.08 19.66 -0.60
C GLU A 480 -8.39 19.65 0.90
N PRO A 481 -8.24 20.80 1.57
CA PRO A 481 -8.65 20.93 2.96
C PRO A 481 -10.18 21.06 3.06
N TYR A 482 -10.77 20.42 4.07
CA TYR A 482 -12.19 20.52 4.38
C TYR A 482 -12.43 20.77 5.87
N GLY A 483 -13.43 21.60 6.15
CA GLY A 483 -13.80 21.99 7.51
C GLY A 483 -13.32 23.40 7.90
N PRO A 484 -13.25 23.71 9.20
CA PRO A 484 -12.78 25.01 9.69
C PRO A 484 -11.34 25.30 9.26
N LYS A 485 -11.07 26.56 8.89
CA LYS A 485 -9.73 27.05 8.52
C LYS A 485 -8.85 27.27 9.76
N LEU A 486 -8.41 26.16 10.37
CA LEU A 486 -7.64 26.17 11.62
C LEU A 486 -6.13 26.29 11.39
N LEU A 487 -5.64 25.67 10.32
CA LEU A 487 -4.21 25.61 9.99
C LEU A 487 -3.89 26.45 8.76
N LYS A 488 -2.67 26.98 8.73
CA LYS A 488 -2.04 27.54 7.53
C LYS A 488 -1.33 26.44 6.77
N GLU A 489 -1.27 26.60 5.46
CA GLU A 489 -0.77 25.62 4.52
C GLU A 489 0.39 26.20 3.73
N LYS A 490 1.47 25.43 3.58
CA LYS A 490 2.61 25.76 2.71
C LYS A 490 2.90 24.59 1.78
N TYR A 491 2.97 24.89 0.49
CA TYR A 491 3.21 23.92 -0.57
C TYR A 491 4.48 24.25 -1.33
N SER A 492 5.25 23.22 -1.68
CA SER A 492 6.41 23.33 -2.57
C SER A 492 6.43 22.13 -3.49
N VAL A 493 6.53 22.37 -4.80
CA VAL A 493 6.49 21.32 -5.83
C VAL A 493 7.85 21.22 -6.49
N ASN A 494 8.40 20.01 -6.49
CA ASN A 494 9.59 19.65 -7.26
C ASN A 494 9.15 18.77 -8.43
N TYR A 495 9.75 18.97 -9.61
CA TYR A 495 9.48 18.18 -10.79
C TYR A 495 10.78 17.65 -11.40
N GLU A 496 10.74 16.43 -11.90
CA GLU A 496 11.86 15.74 -12.54
C GLU A 496 11.35 14.98 -13.76
N ILE A 497 12.13 14.94 -14.84
CA ILE A 497 11.82 14.17 -16.05
C ILE A 497 12.99 13.23 -16.33
N ALA A 498 12.71 11.93 -16.38
CA ALA A 498 13.72 10.91 -16.65
C ALA A 498 13.10 9.73 -17.40
N SER A 499 13.79 9.24 -18.43
CA SER A 499 13.45 8.01 -19.16
C SER A 499 11.99 7.93 -19.67
N GLY A 500 11.44 9.06 -20.14
CA GLY A 500 10.07 9.13 -20.65
C GLY A 500 8.97 9.17 -19.57
N PHE A 501 9.35 9.41 -18.32
CA PHE A 501 8.45 9.62 -17.20
C PHE A 501 8.69 10.97 -16.53
N CYS A 502 7.60 11.60 -16.11
CA CYS A 502 7.60 12.77 -15.25
C CYS A 502 7.30 12.35 -13.81
N THR A 503 8.11 12.83 -12.87
CA THR A 503 7.89 12.72 -11.42
C THR A 503 7.59 14.10 -10.87
N LYS A 504 6.47 14.26 -10.17
CA LYS A 504 6.15 15.47 -9.39
C LYS A 504 6.04 15.11 -7.93
N THR A 505 6.84 15.77 -7.09
CA THR A 505 6.80 15.62 -5.64
C THR A 505 6.29 16.92 -5.03
N LEU A 506 5.17 16.84 -4.32
CA LEU A 506 4.59 17.92 -3.54
C LEU A 506 4.98 17.76 -2.08
N LEU A 507 5.71 18.73 -1.54
CA LEU A 507 5.94 18.93 -0.11
C LEU A 507 4.81 19.79 0.46
N LEU A 508 4.22 19.34 1.56
CA LEU A 508 3.12 20.01 2.24
C LEU A 508 3.47 20.22 3.71
N THR A 509 3.15 21.38 4.26
CA THR A 509 3.35 21.69 5.69
C THR A 509 2.14 22.45 6.23
N PHE A 510 1.60 21.96 7.34
CA PHE A 510 0.49 22.54 8.09
C PHE A 510 0.99 23.06 9.43
N PHE A 511 0.57 24.27 9.79
CA PHE A 511 1.00 24.92 11.04
C PHE A 511 0.00 25.98 11.49
N GLN A 512 0.08 26.40 12.76
CA GLN A 512 -0.78 27.45 13.31
C GLN A 512 0.06 28.66 13.74
N THR A 513 -0.44 29.88 13.51
CA THR A 513 0.25 31.14 13.89
C THR A 513 -0.60 32.04 14.79
N VAL A 514 -1.57 31.47 15.51
CA VAL A 514 -2.47 32.26 16.37
C VAL A 514 -1.70 32.71 17.61
N ASN A 515 -1.73 34.01 17.89
CA ASN A 515 -1.20 34.55 19.13
C ASN A 515 -2.24 34.48 20.25
N TYR A 516 -1.85 33.90 21.38
CA TYR A 516 -2.68 33.70 22.57
C TYR A 516 -2.22 34.56 23.77
N GLU A 517 -1.10 35.29 23.65
CA GLU A 517 -0.43 35.95 24.78
C GLU A 517 -1.04 37.31 25.17
N ALA A 518 -1.89 37.88 24.30
CA ALA A 518 -2.48 39.22 24.49
C ALA A 518 -3.97 39.28 24.10
N VAL A 519 -4.73 38.22 24.40
CA VAL A 519 -6.18 38.18 24.13
C VAL A 519 -6.97 38.30 25.44
N ASP A 520 -8.00 39.14 25.42
CA ASP A 520 -8.86 39.39 26.60
C ASP A 520 -9.57 38.12 27.09
N ASP A 521 -9.89 37.20 26.18
CA ASP A 521 -10.53 35.92 26.47
C ASP A 521 -9.79 34.78 25.78
N TYR A 522 -8.83 34.20 26.53
CA TYR A 522 -8.04 33.05 26.10
C TYR A 522 -8.92 31.86 25.72
N TYR A 523 -9.93 31.52 26.52
CA TYR A 523 -10.77 30.34 26.33
C TYR A 523 -11.64 30.46 25.09
N LYS A 524 -12.22 31.64 24.83
CA LYS A 524 -12.95 31.90 23.59
C LYS A 524 -12.03 31.78 22.38
N LYS A 525 -10.80 32.31 22.46
CA LYS A 525 -9.82 32.20 21.38
C LYS A 525 -9.39 30.74 21.17
N GLN A 526 -9.19 29.98 22.23
CA GLN A 526 -8.91 28.54 22.18
C GLN A 526 -10.05 27.78 21.52
N TYR A 527 -11.29 28.03 21.94
CA TYR A 527 -12.47 27.40 21.36
C TYR A 527 -12.62 27.68 19.86
N GLN A 528 -12.35 28.92 19.42
CA GLN A 528 -12.41 29.30 18.01
C GLN A 528 -11.36 28.60 17.14
N ASN A 529 -10.19 28.30 17.68
CA ASN A 529 -9.05 27.74 16.93
C ASN A 529 -8.80 26.25 17.20
N THR A 530 -9.62 25.61 18.04
CA THR A 530 -9.68 24.16 18.17
C THR A 530 -10.63 23.62 17.11
N GLY A 531 -10.49 22.36 16.69
CA GLY A 531 -11.48 21.67 15.88
C GLY A 531 -10.85 20.58 15.01
N LEU A 532 -11.66 20.02 14.11
CA LEU A 532 -11.24 18.99 13.19
C LEU A 532 -11.14 19.58 11.78
N MET A 533 -10.00 19.38 11.12
CA MET A 533 -9.78 19.70 9.71
C MET A 533 -9.43 18.40 8.99
N LEU A 534 -10.12 18.09 7.90
CA LEU A 534 -9.84 16.94 7.07
C LEU A 534 -9.02 17.38 5.86
N MET A 535 -8.19 16.48 5.35
CA MET A 535 -7.32 16.77 4.22
C MET A 535 -7.27 15.59 3.27
N GLN A 536 -7.62 15.84 2.02
CA GLN A 536 -7.49 14.86 0.95
C GLN A 536 -6.29 15.18 0.06
N VAL A 537 -5.47 14.17 -0.20
CA VAL A 537 -4.33 14.26 -1.11
C VAL A 537 -4.53 13.22 -2.20
N ARG A 538 -4.60 13.68 -3.46
CA ARG A 538 -4.97 12.82 -4.58
C ARG A 538 -4.31 13.19 -5.91
N PRO A 539 -4.23 12.27 -6.89
CA PRO A 539 -3.85 12.61 -8.25
C PRO A 539 -4.94 13.43 -8.96
N SER A 540 -4.54 14.17 -10.00
CA SER A 540 -5.45 14.97 -10.83
C SER A 540 -6.36 14.15 -11.76
N GLU A 541 -6.00 12.90 -12.06
CA GLU A 541 -6.78 12.01 -12.92
C GLU A 541 -6.89 10.60 -12.33
N TYR A 542 -7.95 9.88 -12.72
CA TYR A 542 -8.28 8.54 -12.25
C TYR A 542 -8.66 7.61 -13.41
N SER A 543 -8.54 6.30 -13.16
CA SER A 543 -9.04 5.23 -14.04
C SER A 543 -9.45 4.02 -13.21
N LYS A 544 -10.37 3.18 -13.72
CA LYS A 544 -10.71 1.87 -13.12
C LYS A 544 -9.49 0.96 -13.02
N ALA A 545 -8.55 1.11 -13.96
CA ALA A 545 -7.29 0.38 -14.01
C ALA A 545 -6.20 0.94 -13.08
N CYS A 546 -6.45 2.08 -12.42
CA CYS A 546 -5.44 2.66 -11.54
C CYS A 546 -5.18 1.78 -10.32
N PRO A 547 -3.93 1.31 -10.16
CA PRO A 547 -3.57 0.49 -9.03
C PRO A 547 -3.73 1.30 -7.74
N ILE A 548 -4.13 0.61 -6.68
CA ILE A 548 -3.68 0.96 -5.32
C ILE A 548 -2.15 0.85 -5.39
N PRO A 549 -1.33 1.85 -4.98
CA PRO A 549 0.08 1.92 -5.36
C PRO A 549 0.86 0.68 -4.88
N PRO A 550 1.35 -0.15 -5.82
CA PRO A 550 2.80 -0.30 -5.95
C PRO A 550 3.30 -0.27 -7.41
N LYS A 551 4.53 0.23 -7.62
CA LYS A 551 5.25 0.21 -8.92
C LYS A 551 5.39 -1.23 -9.43
N ARG A 552 5.05 -1.47 -10.72
CA ARG A 552 5.29 -2.75 -11.41
C ARG A 552 6.73 -2.80 -11.97
N VAL A 553 7.48 -3.85 -11.63
CA VAL A 553 8.85 -4.10 -12.10
C VAL A 553 8.87 -5.35 -12.99
N LYS A 554 9.54 -5.30 -14.15
CA LYS A 554 9.71 -6.47 -15.03
C LYS A 554 10.77 -7.41 -14.46
N TYR A 555 10.35 -8.52 -13.87
CA TYR A 555 11.22 -9.51 -13.23
C TYR A 555 11.22 -10.84 -14.00
N SER A 556 12.41 -11.30 -14.42
CA SER A 556 12.56 -12.58 -15.11
C SER A 556 12.87 -13.70 -14.12
N TRP A 557 11.83 -14.44 -13.75
CA TRP A 557 11.90 -15.58 -12.83
C TRP A 557 12.92 -16.64 -13.25
N ARG A 558 13.00 -16.93 -14.56
CA ARG A 558 13.99 -17.88 -15.10
C ARG A 558 15.44 -17.44 -14.91
N LYS A 559 15.70 -16.14 -14.81
CA LYS A 559 17.06 -15.58 -14.74
C LYS A 559 17.49 -15.26 -13.30
N TYR A 560 16.57 -14.77 -12.47
CA TYR A 560 16.91 -14.19 -11.16
C TYR A 560 16.38 -14.99 -9.97
N GLY A 561 15.66 -16.10 -10.18
CA GLY A 561 15.08 -16.89 -9.10
C GLY A 561 13.80 -16.27 -8.55
N CYS A 562 13.53 -16.43 -7.26
CA CYS A 562 12.42 -15.77 -6.56
C CYS A 562 12.91 -14.48 -5.88
N PRO A 563 12.15 -13.37 -5.89
CA PRO A 563 12.55 -12.15 -5.21
C PRO A 563 12.67 -12.35 -3.70
N LEU A 564 13.75 -11.83 -3.10
CA LEU A 564 13.87 -11.73 -1.64
C LEU A 564 12.81 -10.73 -1.14
N LYS A 565 11.92 -11.18 -0.25
CA LYS A 565 10.98 -10.28 0.42
C LYS A 565 11.68 -9.65 1.62
N PHE A 566 11.44 -8.37 1.85
CA PHE A 566 12.09 -7.64 2.92
C PHE A 566 11.10 -6.65 3.53
N ASP A 567 11.00 -6.57 4.86
CA ASP A 567 10.11 -5.60 5.51
C ASP A 567 10.74 -4.20 5.46
N PHE A 568 9.91 -3.17 5.24
CA PHE A 568 10.36 -1.77 5.07
C PHE A 568 11.09 -1.20 6.30
N LYS A 569 11.00 -1.83 7.47
CA LYS A 569 11.77 -1.43 8.67
C LYS A 569 13.05 -2.21 8.86
N GLU A 570 13.22 -3.32 8.16
CA GLU A 570 14.44 -4.10 8.23
C GLU A 570 15.54 -3.34 7.47
N LYS A 571 16.80 -3.57 7.84
CA LYS A 571 17.95 -3.04 7.11
C LYS A 571 18.52 -4.20 6.32
N PHE A 572 18.61 -4.09 5.00
CA PHE A 572 19.09 -5.20 4.18
C PHE A 572 20.61 -5.13 4.11
N HIS A 573 21.29 -6.08 4.73
CA HIS A 573 22.71 -6.28 4.51
C HIS A 573 22.87 -7.32 3.39
N PRO A 574 23.26 -6.93 2.17
CA PRO A 574 23.58 -7.90 1.13
C PRO A 574 24.76 -8.75 1.60
N LEU A 575 24.58 -10.06 1.63
CA LEU A 575 25.67 -11.02 1.82
C LEU A 575 25.92 -11.71 0.50
N LEU A 576 27.15 -11.60 0.00
CA LEU A 576 27.58 -12.30 -1.20
C LEU A 576 28.13 -13.66 -0.81
N GLN A 577 27.60 -14.70 -1.45
CA GLN A 577 27.98 -16.08 -1.20
C GLN A 577 28.48 -16.72 -2.49
N LEU A 578 29.59 -17.43 -2.39
CA LEU A 578 30.17 -18.16 -3.49
C LEU A 578 29.64 -19.59 -3.49
N TYR A 579 29.14 -20.05 -4.63
CA TYR A 579 28.61 -21.39 -4.84
C TYR A 579 29.34 -22.09 -5.98
N ASN A 580 29.54 -23.39 -5.85
CA ASN A 580 29.94 -24.27 -6.95
C ASN A 580 28.86 -25.33 -7.21
N LYS A 581 29.17 -26.31 -8.07
CA LYS A 581 28.25 -27.40 -8.43
C LYS A 581 27.86 -28.31 -7.25
N ASN A 582 28.66 -28.31 -6.18
CA ASN A 582 28.45 -29.12 -4.98
C ASN A 582 27.81 -28.34 -3.83
N GLY A 583 27.49 -27.05 -4.03
CA GLY A 583 26.81 -26.20 -3.05
C GLY A 583 27.62 -24.97 -2.63
N PHE A 584 27.30 -24.47 -1.43
CA PHE A 584 27.92 -23.29 -0.83
C PHE A 584 29.42 -23.51 -0.54
N ILE A 585 30.25 -22.53 -0.87
CA ILE A 585 31.70 -22.54 -0.60
C ILE A 585 32.03 -21.63 0.59
N LYS A 586 31.85 -20.31 0.43
CA LYS A 586 32.18 -19.29 1.42
C LYS A 586 31.38 -18.02 1.21
N ASP A 587 31.27 -17.19 2.25
CA ASP A 587 30.87 -15.80 2.08
C ASP A 587 32.04 -14.99 1.51
N VAL A 588 31.73 -14.05 0.62
CA VAL A 588 32.68 -13.11 0.02
C VAL A 588 33.00 -12.02 1.05
N ASP A 589 34.27 -11.91 1.43
CA ASP A 589 34.80 -10.93 2.40
C ASP A 589 35.33 -9.65 1.75
N ALA A 590 35.21 -9.52 0.43
CA ALA A 590 35.61 -8.33 -0.32
C ALA A 590 34.64 -7.16 -0.19
N ASN A 591 35.16 -5.95 -0.45
CA ASN A 591 34.34 -4.77 -0.69
C ASN A 591 33.60 -4.90 -2.02
N PHE A 592 32.32 -4.54 -2.04
CA PHE A 592 31.50 -4.52 -3.24
C PHE A 592 30.51 -3.35 -3.21
N ILE A 593 29.96 -3.06 -4.38
CA ILE A 593 28.93 -2.05 -4.60
C ILE A 593 27.70 -2.68 -5.23
N VAL A 594 26.57 -2.04 -5.02
CA VAL A 594 25.30 -2.43 -5.62
C VAL A 594 24.64 -1.23 -6.29
N TRP A 595 23.88 -1.50 -7.35
CA TRP A 595 23.02 -0.50 -7.99
C TRP A 595 21.77 -1.15 -8.56
N GLU A 596 20.69 -0.40 -8.60
CA GLU A 596 19.39 -0.90 -9.06
C GLU A 596 19.27 -0.75 -10.58
N ILE A 597 18.89 -1.83 -11.26
CA ILE A 597 18.95 -1.91 -12.74
C ILE A 597 17.73 -1.36 -13.45
N HIS A 598 16.67 -1.01 -12.73
CA HIS A 598 15.43 -0.43 -13.22
C HIS A 598 15.32 1.07 -12.90
N GLY A 599 16.43 1.70 -12.49
CA GLY A 599 16.52 3.13 -12.24
C GLY A 599 15.83 3.58 -10.95
N ARG A 600 15.60 2.67 -10.00
CA ARG A 600 15.13 3.05 -8.66
C ARG A 600 16.27 3.66 -7.85
N ASN A 601 16.01 4.79 -7.21
CA ASN A 601 16.97 5.52 -6.36
C ASN A 601 16.41 5.81 -4.96
N ASP A 602 15.30 5.16 -4.59
CA ASP A 602 14.58 5.35 -3.32
C ASP A 602 15.12 4.47 -2.17
N TYR A 603 16.42 4.18 -2.19
CA TYR A 603 17.15 3.46 -1.16
C TYR A 603 18.43 4.20 -0.82
N THR A 604 18.93 4.04 0.40
CA THR A 604 20.19 4.63 0.85
C THR A 604 20.95 3.65 1.73
N TYR A 605 22.06 4.08 2.31
CA TYR A 605 22.93 3.28 3.18
C TYR A 605 22.80 3.76 4.62
N ASN A 606 22.77 2.81 5.56
CA ASN A 606 22.60 3.16 6.97
C ASN A 606 23.83 3.87 7.57
N LEU A 607 25.03 3.60 7.03
CA LEU A 607 26.28 4.17 7.51
C LEU A 607 26.70 5.38 6.67
N THR A 608 27.25 6.38 7.35
CA THR A 608 27.95 7.52 6.74
C THR A 608 29.44 7.21 6.61
N MET A 609 30.15 7.92 5.73
CA MET A 609 31.60 7.74 5.57
C MET A 609 32.35 7.91 6.90
N GLN A 610 31.95 8.90 7.71
CA GLN A 610 32.50 9.12 9.04
C GLN A 610 32.29 7.92 9.99
N LYS A 611 31.09 7.29 9.98
CA LYS A 611 30.80 6.12 10.82
C LYS A 611 31.49 4.85 10.34
N SER A 612 31.80 4.77 9.05
CA SER A 612 32.61 3.71 8.45
C SER A 612 34.12 3.89 8.69
N GLY A 613 34.54 4.98 9.35
CA GLY A 613 35.94 5.23 9.69
C GLY A 613 36.79 5.82 8.55
N CYS A 614 36.16 6.39 7.52
CA CYS A 614 36.90 7.02 6.42
C CYS A 614 37.68 8.25 6.90
N LEU A 615 38.94 8.35 6.47
CA LEU A 615 39.80 9.52 6.71
C LEU A 615 39.63 10.59 5.63
N ASN A 616 39.28 10.16 4.42
CA ASN A 616 38.98 11.01 3.27
C ASN A 616 37.61 10.65 2.67
N GLU A 617 37.07 11.52 1.83
CA GLU A 617 35.80 11.24 1.16
C GLU A 617 35.93 10.01 0.26
N ALA A 618 35.04 9.03 0.44
CA ALA A 618 35.00 7.82 -0.37
C ALA A 618 34.41 8.11 -1.75
N GLN A 619 34.65 7.20 -2.70
CA GLN A 619 33.95 7.21 -3.99
C GLN A 619 32.46 6.90 -3.78
N THR A 620 31.61 7.61 -4.52
CA THR A 620 30.14 7.42 -4.58
C THR A 620 29.71 7.23 -6.02
N TRP A 621 28.54 6.63 -6.24
CA TRP A 621 27.95 6.48 -7.57
C TRP A 621 27.87 7.82 -8.31
N ASP A 622 27.38 8.88 -7.65
CA ASP A 622 27.25 10.21 -8.26
C ASP A 622 28.57 10.76 -8.77
N LYS A 623 29.65 10.63 -7.98
CA LYS A 623 30.98 11.07 -8.40
C LYS A 623 31.55 10.21 -9.51
N MET A 624 31.43 8.89 -9.40
CA MET A 624 31.97 7.97 -10.39
C MET A 624 31.28 8.13 -11.74
N ILE A 625 29.96 8.33 -11.76
CA ILE A 625 29.18 8.63 -12.97
C ILE A 625 29.62 9.98 -13.57
N THR A 626 29.78 11.01 -12.74
CA THR A 626 30.19 12.35 -13.19
C THR A 626 31.59 12.36 -13.81
N LEU A 627 32.51 11.55 -13.27
CA LEU A 627 33.88 11.42 -13.78
C LEU A 627 33.98 10.55 -15.04
N ASN A 628 33.00 9.66 -15.29
CA ASN A 628 33.03 8.66 -16.36
C ASN A 628 31.79 8.74 -17.27
N LYS A 629 31.35 9.95 -17.66
CA LYS A 629 30.08 10.19 -18.39
C LYS A 629 29.87 9.40 -19.69
N ASN A 630 30.94 8.88 -20.31
CA ASN A 630 30.89 8.14 -21.58
C ASN A 630 30.88 6.62 -21.42
N ARG A 631 30.74 6.09 -20.19
CA ARG A 631 30.77 4.65 -19.90
C ARG A 631 29.42 4.15 -19.38
N SER A 632 29.14 2.87 -19.57
CA SER A 632 27.96 2.22 -19.01
C SER A 632 28.07 2.12 -17.49
N LEU A 633 26.95 2.05 -16.76
CA LEU A 633 26.95 1.85 -15.29
C LEU A 633 27.78 0.63 -14.84
N GLU A 634 27.93 -0.37 -15.71
CA GLU A 634 28.73 -1.57 -15.44
C GLU A 634 30.25 -1.29 -15.45
N ASP A 635 30.69 -0.26 -16.18
CA ASP A 635 32.11 0.06 -16.43
C ASP A 635 32.58 1.34 -15.72
N VAL A 636 31.67 2.03 -15.03
CA VAL A 636 31.93 3.31 -14.36
C VAL A 636 32.73 3.12 -13.07
N TRP A 637 32.45 2.07 -12.30
CA TRP A 637 33.09 1.82 -11.01
C TRP A 637 33.41 0.33 -10.86
N GLY A 638 34.66 0.00 -10.49
CA GLY A 638 35.12 -1.38 -10.37
C GLY A 638 36.52 -1.49 -9.77
N PRO A 639 37.09 -2.71 -9.70
CA PRO A 639 38.43 -2.95 -9.17
C PRO A 639 39.53 -2.14 -9.86
N GLU A 640 39.34 -1.86 -11.14
CA GLU A 640 40.24 -1.09 -11.99
C GLU A 640 40.45 0.36 -11.54
N ASN A 641 39.49 0.94 -10.82
CA ASN A 641 39.51 2.35 -10.43
C ASN A 641 39.10 2.59 -8.95
N TYR A 642 39.03 1.53 -8.16
CA TYR A 642 38.70 1.58 -6.75
C TYR A 642 39.82 2.21 -5.91
N LYS A 643 39.45 3.17 -5.05
CA LYS A 643 40.35 3.81 -4.09
C LYS A 643 39.72 3.77 -2.71
N HIS A 644 40.45 3.23 -1.73
CA HIS A 644 39.98 3.16 -0.35
C HIS A 644 40.06 4.52 0.35
N CYS A 645 39.11 4.81 1.24
CA CYS A 645 39.03 6.08 1.96
C CYS A 645 39.93 6.17 3.22
N PHE A 646 40.71 5.12 3.52
CA PHE A 646 41.49 4.98 4.75
C PHE A 646 42.96 5.43 4.63
N SER A 647 43.41 5.90 3.46
CA SER A 647 44.74 6.48 3.30
C SER A 647 44.77 7.93 3.80
N TYR A 648 45.90 8.35 4.37
CA TYR A 648 46.16 9.77 4.63
C TYR A 648 46.37 10.50 3.31
N GLY A 649 45.53 11.51 3.05
CA GLY A 649 45.60 12.38 1.88
C GLY A 649 45.99 13.78 2.34
N ILE A 650 46.88 14.46 1.61
CA ILE A 650 47.26 15.84 1.90
C ILE A 650 46.16 16.77 1.35
N GLY A 651 45.29 17.30 2.22
CA GLY A 651 44.20 18.20 1.83
C GLY A 651 43.08 18.33 2.88
N LYS A 652 42.07 19.17 2.62
CA LYS A 652 40.86 19.21 3.47
C LYS A 652 40.08 17.90 3.28
N PRO A 653 39.69 17.19 4.36
CA PRO A 653 38.78 16.06 4.24
C PRO A 653 37.47 16.58 3.62
N GLY A 654 37.01 15.94 2.55
CA GLY A 654 35.73 16.26 1.91
C GLY A 654 34.53 16.02 2.85
N ASP A 655 33.31 16.03 2.32
CA ASP A 655 32.11 15.85 3.15
C ASP A 655 31.92 14.37 3.58
N LEU A 656 32.35 14.06 4.81
CA LEU A 656 32.25 12.72 5.41
C LEU A 656 30.85 12.39 5.96
N SER A 657 29.90 13.32 5.91
CA SER A 657 28.52 13.11 6.37
C SER A 657 27.67 12.32 5.36
N GLN A 658 28.14 12.20 4.12
CA GLN A 658 27.47 11.45 3.07
C GLN A 658 27.35 9.95 3.40
N PRO A 659 26.35 9.26 2.83
CA PRO A 659 26.24 7.80 2.91
C PRO A 659 27.51 7.10 2.39
N TYR A 660 27.94 6.07 3.09
CA TYR A 660 29.01 5.20 2.62
C TYR A 660 28.39 4.14 1.71
N GLU A 661 28.71 4.12 0.42
CA GLU A 661 28.02 3.25 -0.56
C GLU A 661 28.70 1.89 -0.77
N ILE A 662 29.82 1.64 -0.08
CA ILE A 662 30.59 0.40 -0.19
C ILE A 662 30.16 -0.55 0.93
N ILE A 663 29.86 -1.79 0.57
CA ILE A 663 29.43 -2.84 1.49
C ILE A 663 30.49 -3.93 1.53
N ASN A 664 30.74 -4.49 2.71
CA ASN A 664 31.46 -5.74 2.89
C ASN A 664 30.83 -6.51 4.06
N LYS A 665 31.22 -7.78 4.22
CA LYS A 665 30.67 -8.66 5.27
C LYS A 665 30.78 -8.09 6.70
N SER A 666 31.81 -7.28 6.97
CA SER A 666 32.18 -6.86 8.33
C SER A 666 31.69 -5.45 8.69
N ASN A 667 31.48 -4.59 7.70
CA ASN A 667 31.25 -3.17 7.91
C ASN A 667 29.81 -2.87 8.35
N ARG A 668 28.92 -3.87 8.44
CA ARG A 668 27.50 -3.72 8.84
C ARG A 668 26.81 -2.56 8.13
N ASN A 669 27.20 -2.29 6.89
CA ASN A 669 26.55 -1.30 6.07
C ASN A 669 25.35 -1.93 5.39
N HIS A 670 24.17 -1.34 5.57
CA HIS A 670 22.93 -1.92 5.09
C HIS A 670 22.26 -0.97 4.11
N LEU A 671 21.65 -1.53 3.06
CA LEU A 671 20.63 -0.83 2.30
C LEU A 671 19.42 -0.60 3.21
N VAL A 672 18.91 0.62 3.21
CA VAL A 672 17.73 1.03 3.94
C VAL A 672 16.78 1.77 3.02
N TRP A 673 15.50 1.46 3.15
CA TRP A 673 14.43 2.15 2.43
C TRP A 673 13.78 3.12 3.40
N PRO A 674 14.04 4.43 3.29
CA PRO A 674 13.51 5.41 4.22
C PRO A 674 11.98 5.55 4.14
N LEU A 675 11.33 4.95 3.14
CA LEU A 675 9.90 5.07 2.86
C LEU A 675 9.19 3.70 2.99
N PRO A 676 8.09 3.60 3.77
CA PRO A 676 7.31 2.37 3.91
C PRO A 676 6.33 2.17 2.75
N HIS A 677 6.85 1.77 1.58
CA HIS A 677 6.06 1.26 0.47
C HIS A 677 6.59 -0.08 -0.01
N THR A 678 5.69 -0.97 -0.43
CA THR A 678 6.07 -2.24 -1.04
C THR A 678 6.65 -1.99 -2.43
N GLY A 679 7.87 -2.47 -2.67
CA GLY A 679 8.57 -2.31 -3.92
C GLY A 679 9.39 -3.55 -4.27
N MET A 680 9.45 -3.89 -5.55
CA MET A 680 10.44 -4.85 -6.05
C MET A 680 11.68 -4.07 -6.47
N TYR A 681 12.86 -4.58 -6.11
CA TYR A 681 14.16 -4.00 -6.44
C TYR A 681 15.01 -5.10 -7.05
N VAL A 682 15.73 -4.80 -8.13
CA VAL A 682 16.68 -5.73 -8.73
C VAL A 682 18.04 -5.05 -8.72
N PHE A 683 18.92 -5.51 -7.84
CA PHE A 683 20.27 -4.99 -7.73
C PHE A 683 21.23 -5.81 -8.59
N ARG A 684 22.14 -5.12 -9.28
CA ARG A 684 23.40 -5.70 -9.70
C ARG A 684 24.45 -5.45 -8.64
N VAL A 685 25.42 -6.34 -8.58
CA VAL A 685 26.53 -6.29 -7.63
C VAL A 685 27.85 -6.37 -8.39
N LYS A 686 28.86 -5.60 -7.95
CA LYS A 686 30.23 -5.67 -8.48
C LYS A 686 31.22 -5.61 -7.32
N ILE A 687 32.18 -6.55 -7.32
CA ILE A 687 33.29 -6.56 -6.35
C ILE A 687 34.22 -5.40 -6.71
N LEU A 688 34.68 -4.67 -5.70
CA LEU A 688 35.62 -3.55 -5.82
C LEU A 688 37.05 -3.92 -5.43
N ASP A 689 37.24 -4.92 -4.58
CA ASP A 689 38.59 -5.30 -4.15
C ASP A 689 39.37 -5.96 -5.31
N PRO A 690 40.50 -5.36 -5.77
CA PRO A 690 41.31 -5.95 -6.83
C PRO A 690 42.01 -7.25 -6.42
N ASN A 691 42.08 -7.57 -5.12
CA ASN A 691 42.80 -8.73 -4.60
C ASN A 691 41.90 -9.92 -4.22
N TYR A 692 40.58 -9.81 -4.37
CA TYR A 692 39.67 -10.91 -4.00
C TYR A 692 39.83 -12.12 -4.94
N ARG A 693 40.20 -13.28 -4.36
CA ARG A 693 40.47 -14.54 -5.09
C ARG A 693 39.79 -15.75 -4.42
N GLU A 694 39.46 -16.78 -5.20
CA GLU A 694 38.92 -18.06 -4.73
C GLU A 694 40.04 -19.04 -4.37
N SER A 695 39.82 -19.91 -3.38
CA SER A 695 40.75 -20.96 -2.96
C SER A 695 40.08 -22.32 -3.10
N VAL A 696 40.78 -23.28 -3.72
CA VAL A 696 40.29 -24.65 -3.94
C VAL A 696 41.09 -25.61 -3.07
N VAL A 697 40.41 -26.43 -2.25
CA VAL A 697 41.07 -27.49 -1.46
C VAL A 697 41.46 -28.63 -2.41
N LEU A 698 42.76 -28.93 -2.47
CA LEU A 698 43.32 -29.95 -3.36
C LEU A 698 43.50 -31.31 -2.65
N GLY A 699 43.82 -31.29 -1.36
CA GLY A 699 44.02 -32.46 -0.52
C GLY A 699 44.71 -32.13 0.79
N SER A 700 45.16 -33.16 1.50
CA SER A 700 46.04 -33.07 2.67
C SER A 700 47.35 -33.78 2.36
N THR A 701 48.43 -33.39 3.02
CA THR A 701 49.76 -33.99 2.85
C THR A 701 50.36 -34.37 4.19
N ASP A 702 51.16 -35.43 4.20
CA ASP A 702 51.89 -35.91 5.39
C ASP A 702 53.30 -35.29 5.48
N PHE A 703 53.73 -34.51 4.49
CA PHE A 703 55.00 -33.78 4.50
C PHE A 703 54.99 -32.66 5.56
N LEU A 704 56.12 -32.52 6.26
CA LEU A 704 56.37 -31.41 7.18
C LEU A 704 56.75 -30.13 6.42
N GLU A 705 56.66 -28.98 7.08
CA GLU A 705 56.94 -27.65 6.48
C GLU A 705 58.31 -27.59 5.79
N ASP A 706 59.38 -28.03 6.47
CA ASP A 706 60.74 -28.09 5.92
C ASP A 706 60.88 -29.03 4.70
N GLU A 707 60.04 -30.06 4.61
CA GLU A 707 60.02 -30.99 3.48
C GLU A 707 59.29 -30.38 2.29
N VAL A 708 58.21 -29.64 2.54
CA VAL A 708 57.48 -28.87 1.52
C VAL A 708 58.39 -27.79 0.93
N GLU A 709 59.18 -27.08 1.75
CA GLU A 709 60.15 -26.09 1.25
C GLU A 709 61.16 -26.72 0.29
N LYS A 710 61.74 -27.87 0.64
CA LYS A 710 62.66 -28.60 -0.25
C LYS A 710 62.00 -29.05 -1.55
N ILE A 711 60.74 -29.51 -1.49
CA ILE A 711 59.97 -29.87 -2.70
C ILE A 711 59.79 -28.66 -3.61
N VAL A 712 59.47 -27.49 -3.05
CA VAL A 712 59.32 -26.23 -3.80
C VAL A 712 60.66 -25.79 -4.39
N GLU A 713 61.77 -25.91 -3.66
CA GLU A 713 63.12 -25.61 -4.16
C GLU A 713 63.51 -26.51 -5.35
N GLU A 714 63.24 -27.81 -5.27
CA GLU A 714 63.50 -28.75 -6.36
C GLU A 714 62.65 -28.44 -7.59
N LEU A 715 61.35 -28.17 -7.42
CA LEU A 715 60.49 -27.72 -8.53
C LEU A 715 60.96 -26.38 -9.11
N GLY A 716 61.50 -25.49 -8.28
CA GLY A 716 62.07 -24.20 -8.70
C GLY A 716 63.24 -24.35 -9.69
N LYS A 717 63.95 -25.48 -9.68
CA LYS A 717 65.00 -25.78 -10.67
C LYS A 717 64.41 -25.99 -12.07
N GLU A 718 63.20 -26.51 -12.17
CA GLU A 718 62.49 -26.73 -13.43
C GLU A 718 61.64 -25.52 -13.85
N TYR A 719 60.98 -24.86 -12.90
CA TYR A 719 60.06 -23.73 -13.12
C TYR A 719 60.75 -22.38 -12.89
N LYS A 720 61.84 -22.13 -13.62
CA LYS A 720 62.55 -20.85 -13.59
C LYS A 720 61.73 -19.75 -14.25
N GLY A 721 61.77 -18.53 -13.69
CA GLY A 721 61.02 -17.39 -14.20
C GLY A 721 61.34 -17.02 -15.66
N ASN A 722 62.60 -17.22 -16.10
CA ASN A 722 63.00 -16.99 -17.49
C ASN A 722 62.48 -18.05 -18.48
N ALA A 723 61.98 -19.19 -17.99
CA ALA A 723 61.36 -20.25 -18.78
C ALA A 723 59.82 -20.18 -18.74
N TYR A 724 59.25 -19.13 -18.15
CA TYR A 724 57.80 -18.93 -18.08
C TYR A 724 57.22 -18.73 -19.48
N HIS A 725 56.17 -19.48 -19.79
CA HIS A 725 55.40 -19.31 -21.03
C HIS A 725 53.91 -19.33 -20.71
N LEU A 726 53.18 -18.30 -21.14
CA LEU A 726 51.76 -18.11 -20.81
C LEU A 726 50.91 -19.34 -21.15
N MET A 727 51.19 -20.00 -22.27
CA MET A 727 50.42 -21.17 -22.74
C MET A 727 50.95 -22.53 -22.27
N HIS A 728 52.26 -22.70 -22.07
CA HIS A 728 52.88 -24.03 -21.95
C HIS A 728 53.65 -24.25 -20.64
N LYS A 729 54.00 -23.18 -19.92
CA LYS A 729 54.80 -23.27 -18.69
C LYS A 729 54.50 -22.07 -17.79
N ASN A 730 53.25 -21.99 -17.37
CA ASN A 730 52.72 -20.90 -16.54
C ASN A 730 52.56 -21.32 -15.07
N CYS A 731 52.06 -20.42 -14.24
CA CYS A 731 51.81 -20.66 -12.82
C CYS A 731 50.88 -21.85 -12.54
N ASN A 732 49.92 -22.15 -13.44
CA ASN A 732 49.01 -23.29 -13.29
C ASN A 732 49.74 -24.62 -13.52
N HIS A 733 50.73 -24.68 -14.41
CA HIS A 733 51.53 -25.89 -14.64
C HIS A 733 52.38 -26.21 -13.41
N PHE A 734 53.01 -25.19 -12.82
CA PHE A 734 53.73 -25.33 -11.54
C PHE A 734 52.81 -25.80 -10.43
N SER A 735 51.64 -25.14 -10.28
CA SER A 735 50.66 -25.48 -9.23
C SER A 735 50.13 -26.90 -9.39
N SER A 736 49.98 -27.39 -10.62
CA SER A 736 49.58 -28.77 -10.91
C SER A 736 50.62 -29.78 -10.45
N ALA A 737 51.89 -29.58 -10.83
CA ALA A 737 52.99 -30.47 -10.44
C ALA A 737 53.20 -30.49 -8.91
N LEU A 738 53.17 -29.32 -8.27
CA LEU A 738 53.26 -29.21 -6.82
C LEU A 738 52.09 -29.90 -6.12
N SER A 739 50.86 -29.70 -6.60
CA SER A 739 49.67 -30.37 -6.05
C SER A 739 49.72 -31.89 -6.22
N GLU A 740 50.26 -32.37 -7.33
CA GLU A 740 50.41 -33.80 -7.58
C GLU A 740 51.40 -34.44 -6.60
N ILE A 741 52.54 -33.79 -6.34
CA ILE A 741 53.52 -34.25 -5.35
C ILE A 741 52.94 -34.22 -3.93
N LEU A 742 52.29 -33.13 -3.55
CA LEU A 742 51.82 -32.95 -2.17
C LEU A 742 50.54 -33.74 -1.86
N CYS A 743 49.61 -33.82 -2.80
CA CYS A 743 48.25 -34.31 -2.57
C CYS A 743 47.87 -35.51 -3.45
N GLY A 744 48.76 -35.98 -4.34
CA GLY A 744 48.47 -37.06 -5.30
C GLY A 744 47.43 -36.68 -6.38
N LYS A 745 47.15 -35.39 -6.57
CA LYS A 745 46.13 -34.88 -7.51
C LYS A 745 46.58 -33.58 -8.15
N GLU A 746 46.37 -33.46 -9.47
CA GLU A 746 46.51 -32.21 -10.21
C GLU A 746 45.46 -31.16 -9.81
N ILE A 747 45.71 -29.89 -10.14
CA ILE A 747 44.73 -28.82 -10.00
C ILE A 747 43.53 -29.03 -10.97
N PRO A 748 42.34 -28.49 -10.66
CA PRO A 748 41.18 -28.61 -11.54
C PRO A 748 41.46 -28.15 -12.98
N ARG A 749 41.20 -29.03 -13.95
CA ARG A 749 41.48 -28.79 -15.39
C ARG A 749 40.88 -27.52 -15.97
N TRP A 750 39.78 -27.00 -15.40
CA TRP A 750 39.15 -25.76 -15.86
C TRP A 750 40.03 -24.51 -15.62
N ILE A 751 40.92 -24.54 -14.62
CA ILE A 751 41.81 -23.41 -14.26
C ILE A 751 42.78 -23.08 -15.40
N ASN A 752 43.34 -24.10 -16.05
CA ASN A 752 44.31 -23.94 -17.14
C ASN A 752 43.71 -24.19 -18.54
N ARG A 753 42.38 -24.25 -18.66
CA ARG A 753 41.68 -24.68 -19.88
C ARG A 753 41.94 -23.77 -21.08
N LEU A 754 42.07 -22.46 -20.84
CA LEU A 754 42.38 -21.49 -21.90
C LEU A 754 43.79 -21.69 -22.44
N ALA A 755 44.79 -21.88 -21.58
CA ALA A 755 46.16 -22.16 -22.02
C ALA A 755 46.23 -23.47 -22.82
N TYR A 756 45.56 -24.52 -22.34
CA TYR A 756 45.45 -25.81 -23.04
C TYR A 756 44.76 -25.66 -24.40
N PHE A 757 43.57 -25.06 -24.46
CA PHE A 757 42.85 -24.86 -25.72
C PHE A 757 43.66 -24.02 -26.72
N SER A 758 44.26 -22.92 -26.26
CA SER A 758 45.11 -22.08 -27.08
C SER A 758 46.32 -22.85 -27.60
N SER A 759 46.90 -23.76 -26.82
CA SER A 759 48.03 -24.60 -27.24
C SER A 759 47.66 -25.64 -28.29
N CYS A 760 46.40 -26.08 -28.32
CA CYS A 760 45.89 -27.05 -29.29
C CYS A 760 45.50 -26.44 -30.64
N ILE A 761 45.51 -25.11 -30.78
CA ILE A 761 45.19 -24.39 -32.02
C ILE A 761 46.45 -23.66 -32.49
N PRO A 762 47.20 -24.21 -33.46
CA PRO A 762 48.50 -23.68 -33.87
C PRO A 762 48.50 -22.21 -34.29
N PHE A 763 47.38 -21.70 -34.81
CA PHE A 763 47.25 -20.32 -35.28
C PHE A 763 47.14 -19.30 -34.14
N LEU A 764 46.60 -19.66 -32.96
CA LEU A 764 46.40 -18.71 -31.87
C LEU A 764 47.72 -18.22 -31.27
N GLN A 765 48.75 -19.06 -31.24
CA GLN A 765 50.08 -18.65 -30.80
C GLN A 765 50.71 -17.63 -31.75
N SER A 766 50.43 -17.72 -33.05
CA SER A 766 50.91 -16.77 -34.07
C SER A 766 50.15 -15.43 -34.08
N CYS A 767 48.92 -15.41 -33.53
CA CYS A 767 48.10 -14.20 -33.44
C CYS A 767 48.31 -13.40 -32.16
N LEU A 768 48.94 -13.98 -31.16
CA LEU A 768 49.22 -13.31 -29.89
C LEU A 768 50.59 -12.63 -29.94
N PRO A 769 50.71 -11.37 -29.48
CA PRO A 769 52.01 -10.70 -29.35
C PRO A 769 52.98 -11.53 -28.49
N LYS A 770 54.24 -11.63 -28.92
CA LYS A 770 55.24 -12.47 -28.22
C LYS A 770 55.54 -11.96 -26.81
N GLU A 771 55.37 -10.67 -26.61
CA GLU A 771 55.51 -9.93 -25.35
C GLU A 771 54.47 -10.40 -24.32
N TRP A 772 53.31 -10.90 -24.76
CA TRP A 772 52.31 -11.47 -23.87
C TRP A 772 52.58 -12.93 -23.52
N LEU A 773 53.38 -13.62 -24.34
CA LEU A 773 53.64 -15.05 -24.23
C LEU A 773 54.86 -15.38 -23.35
N THR A 774 55.91 -14.55 -23.38
CA THR A 774 57.17 -14.82 -22.66
C THR A 774 57.78 -13.57 -22.01
N PRO A 775 58.37 -13.68 -20.80
CA PRO A 775 59.02 -12.56 -20.12
C PRO A 775 60.20 -11.98 -20.89
N ALA A 776 60.95 -12.80 -21.63
CA ALA A 776 62.10 -12.35 -22.42
C ALA A 776 61.68 -11.38 -23.54
N ALA A 777 60.57 -11.67 -24.23
CA ALA A 777 60.02 -10.79 -25.26
C ALA A 777 59.46 -9.49 -24.67
N LEU A 778 58.80 -9.56 -23.50
CA LEU A 778 58.30 -8.38 -22.80
C LEU A 778 59.44 -7.48 -22.31
N GLN A 779 60.52 -8.05 -21.78
CA GLN A 779 61.70 -7.28 -21.37
C GLN A 779 62.35 -6.60 -22.58
N SER A 780 62.43 -7.29 -23.73
CA SER A 780 62.96 -6.66 -24.95
C SER A 780 62.08 -5.53 -25.48
N SER A 781 60.75 -5.67 -25.44
CA SER A 781 59.84 -4.62 -25.91
C SER A 781 59.85 -3.41 -24.98
N VAL A 782 59.85 -3.62 -23.66
CA VAL A 782 59.94 -2.55 -22.67
C VAL A 782 61.30 -1.85 -22.75
N SER A 783 62.39 -2.59 -22.99
CA SER A 783 63.71 -1.98 -23.19
C SER A 783 63.78 -1.16 -24.47
N GLN A 784 63.11 -1.61 -25.55
CA GLN A 784 62.99 -0.86 -26.80
C GLN A 784 62.11 0.38 -26.66
N GLU A 785 61.00 0.32 -25.92
CA GLU A 785 60.17 1.49 -25.61
C GLU A 785 60.92 2.49 -24.74
N LEU A 786 61.63 2.04 -23.70
CA LEU A 786 62.48 2.90 -22.87
C LEU A 786 63.62 3.55 -23.67
N GLN A 787 64.21 2.83 -24.64
CA GLN A 787 65.19 3.40 -25.56
C GLN A 787 64.55 4.41 -26.53
N GLY A 788 63.33 4.15 -27.02
CA GLY A 788 62.58 5.09 -27.84
C GLY A 788 62.17 6.36 -27.08
N GLU A 789 61.76 6.24 -25.82
CA GLU A 789 61.46 7.39 -24.96
C GLU A 789 62.73 8.18 -24.58
N LEU A 790 63.87 7.50 -24.41
CA LEU A 790 65.17 8.14 -24.22
C LEU A 790 65.64 8.88 -25.48
N GLU A 791 65.47 8.29 -26.66
CA GLU A 791 65.78 8.93 -27.95
C GLU A 791 64.83 10.12 -28.24
N GLU A 792 63.53 10.01 -27.96
CA GLU A 792 62.59 11.14 -28.06
C GLU A 792 62.89 12.25 -27.04
N ALA A 793 63.31 11.89 -25.83
CA ALA A 793 63.75 12.86 -24.83
C ALA A 793 65.06 13.56 -25.24
N GLU A 794 66.02 12.83 -25.82
CA GLU A 794 67.26 13.39 -26.37
C GLU A 794 66.99 14.31 -27.57
N ASP A 795 66.10 13.93 -28.48
CA ASP A 795 65.67 14.76 -29.62
C ASP A 795 64.89 16.01 -29.17
N ALA A 796 64.05 15.90 -28.15
CA ALA A 796 63.35 17.05 -27.56
C ALA A 796 64.33 18.02 -26.89
N VAL A 797 65.37 17.52 -26.21
CA VAL A 797 66.44 18.34 -25.61
C VAL A 797 67.32 18.98 -26.69
N ALA A 798 67.66 18.26 -27.77
CA ALA A 798 68.40 18.80 -28.91
C ALA A 798 67.60 19.91 -29.64
N SER A 799 66.29 19.72 -29.79
CA SER A 799 65.39 20.71 -30.40
C SER A 799 65.17 21.94 -29.48
N ALA A 800 65.16 21.77 -28.16
CA ALA A 800 65.13 22.87 -27.19
C ALA A 800 66.44 23.68 -27.16
N ALA A 801 67.59 23.01 -27.30
CA ALA A 801 68.89 23.66 -27.42
C ALA A 801 69.04 24.46 -28.73
N ALA A 802 68.47 23.97 -29.83
CA ALA A 802 68.41 24.71 -31.10
C ALA A 802 67.50 25.96 -31.03
N ALA A 803 66.42 25.91 -30.24
CA ALA A 803 65.52 27.05 -30.03
C ALA A 803 66.12 28.17 -29.14
N ALA A 804 67.00 27.81 -28.19
CA ALA A 804 67.66 28.77 -27.30
C ALA A 804 68.82 29.56 -27.97
N GLY A 805 69.25 29.15 -29.18
CA GLY A 805 70.35 29.79 -29.91
C GLY A 805 69.96 30.99 -30.79
N SER A 806 68.68 31.36 -30.90
CA SER A 806 68.25 32.43 -31.80
C SER A 806 67.50 33.58 -31.11
N ARG A 807 68.28 34.64 -30.88
CA ARG A 807 67.97 36.07 -31.03
C ARG A 807 67.77 36.95 -29.79
N PRO A 808 68.26 38.21 -29.89
CA PRO A 808 68.44 39.11 -28.76
C PRO A 808 67.31 40.14 -28.63
N GLY A 809 67.08 40.55 -27.38
CA GLY A 809 66.77 41.90 -26.89
C GLY A 809 65.65 42.71 -27.56
N ARG A 810 64.62 43.09 -26.78
CA ARG A 810 64.46 44.47 -26.29
C ARG A 810 63.28 44.61 -25.33
N HIS A 811 63.51 45.40 -24.28
CA HIS A 811 62.58 45.94 -23.29
C HIS A 811 61.24 46.45 -23.87
N THR A 812 60.13 46.32 -23.13
CA THR A 812 59.41 47.47 -22.51
C THR A 812 58.37 47.02 -21.46
N LYS A 813 58.14 47.90 -20.48
CA LYS A 813 57.26 47.82 -19.29
C LYS A 813 55.76 47.73 -19.62
N LEU A 814 55.01 46.94 -18.84
CA LEU A 814 54.18 47.39 -17.70
C LEU A 814 53.88 46.19 -16.80
#